data_AF-E4KMI6-F1
#
_entry.id   AF-E4KMI6-F1
#
_cell.length_a   1.000
_cell.length_b   1.000
_cell.length_c   1.000
_cell.angle_alpha   90.00
_cell.angle_beta   90.00
_cell.angle_gamma   90.00
#
_symmetry.space_group_name_H-M   'P 1'
#
loop_
_entity.id
_entity.type
_entity.pdbx_description
1 polymer ?
#
loop_
_entity_poly.entity_id
_entity_poly.type
_entity_poly.pdbx_seq_one_letter_code
_entity_poly.pdbx_strand_id
1 'polypeptide(L)'
;MVEQTLVKEENNVEVQVDNLVQKALIALDQFRLLNQEQVDYIVAKASVAALDQHGVLAKHAVEETGRGVFEDKATKNLFACEHVVNHMRGQKTVGVINENKATGLTLIAEPVGVVAALTPTTNPTSTAIFKALICLKTRNPIIFGFHPAAQESSAHAAQVVYEAAVAAGAPENCIQWIHEPSMDATNALMNHEGVATILATGGNAMVKAAYSCGKPALGVGAGNVPAYVEKSADIRQAAHDIVMSKSFDNGMVCASEQAVIIDHEIYDDFVKEFKSYHTYFVNKKEKALLEEFMFGAKAKSKNCGEAKLNSDVVGKPATWIAKEAGFTVPEDTNILAAEVSQVGEAEPLTREKLSPVIAVLKADTQADGIAKAKAMVEFNGLGHSACIHTNDDQLAKDFGVAVKAIRVIWNAPTSFGGIGDVYNAFIPSLTLGCGSYGHNSVGDNVSAVNLLNIKKLGKRRNNMQWFKVPSKIYFERNAIQYLSTMKGVEKVMIVTDPSMMKLGLVNKVIDQLQARSNQVTIQLFSDVEPDPDISTVRRGAEIVKGFQPDTIIALGGGSVMDAAKVMWLFYEQPQIDFRDLVQKFMDIRKRAFKFPELGEKAKYIGIPTTSGTGSEVTPFAVISDKKNQRKYPLADYSLTPTIAIIDPDLVMTVPDFVTADTGMDVLTHAIEAYTSTLANDYTDGLALQAIKMVFENLEESVAGNSFAAREKMHNASTMAGMAFANAFLGMSHSMAHKIGAFHHTVHGRTNAILLPYVIRYNGTKPAKTATWPKYNYWKANEKYQDIAKLVGLKADTPEEAVINLAQAVYDLGERVGIEMNFKAQGIKEKDFMDSLEEIAYLAYEDQCSPANPRLPMIKDMQEIMTNAYYGYAEKPGQYK
;
A
#
# COMPACT_ATOMS: atom_id res chain seq x y z
N MET A 1 33.75 44.69 -29.72
CA MET A 1 34.02 45.02 -28.30
C MET A 1 32.86 44.65 -27.37
N VAL A 2 31.59 44.73 -27.79
CA VAL A 2 30.44 44.33 -26.94
C VAL A 2 30.38 42.81 -26.71
N GLU A 3 30.61 41.98 -27.73
CA GLU A 3 30.67 40.50 -27.59
C GLU A 3 31.82 39.98 -26.72
N GLN A 4 33.00 40.61 -26.77
CA GLN A 4 34.16 40.18 -25.97
C GLN A 4 34.05 40.56 -24.48
N THR A 5 33.18 41.51 -24.14
CA THR A 5 32.97 41.93 -22.74
C THR A 5 31.93 41.03 -22.07
N LEU A 6 30.85 40.69 -22.78
CA LEU A 6 29.81 39.74 -22.33
C LEU A 6 30.37 38.34 -22.06
N VAL A 7 31.20 37.81 -22.98
CA VAL A 7 31.84 36.48 -22.79
C VAL A 7 32.85 36.48 -21.62
N LYS A 8 33.42 37.64 -21.26
CA LYS A 8 34.33 37.77 -20.11
C LYS A 8 33.61 37.86 -18.77
N GLU A 9 32.43 38.50 -18.74
CA GLU A 9 31.58 38.58 -17.55
C GLU A 9 30.86 37.25 -17.28
N GLU A 10 30.34 36.56 -18.30
CA GLU A 10 29.74 35.22 -18.17
C GLU A 10 30.73 34.20 -17.59
N ASN A 11 31.97 34.17 -18.09
CA ASN A 11 33.02 33.29 -17.57
C ASN A 11 33.41 33.61 -16.11
N ASN A 12 33.18 34.84 -15.62
CA ASN A 12 33.52 35.21 -14.24
C ASN A 12 32.45 34.70 -13.25
N VAL A 13 31.17 34.81 -13.60
CA VAL A 13 30.05 34.37 -12.76
C VAL A 13 30.04 32.85 -12.59
N GLU A 14 30.24 32.10 -13.66
CA GLU A 14 30.29 30.63 -13.59
C GLU A 14 31.44 30.13 -12.71
N VAL A 15 32.63 30.73 -12.83
CA VAL A 15 33.79 30.39 -12.00
C VAL A 15 33.56 30.73 -10.52
N GLN A 16 32.89 31.85 -10.22
CA GLN A 16 32.54 32.18 -8.83
C GLN A 16 31.58 31.15 -8.23
N VAL A 17 30.54 30.77 -8.96
CA VAL A 17 29.57 29.77 -8.52
C VAL A 17 30.21 28.39 -8.36
N ASP A 18 31.03 27.94 -9.30
CA ASP A 18 31.75 26.67 -9.19
C ASP A 18 32.62 26.64 -7.92
N ASN A 19 33.37 27.71 -7.64
CA ASN A 19 34.16 27.81 -6.42
C ASN A 19 33.32 27.65 -5.13
N LEU A 20 32.12 28.24 -5.07
CA LEU A 20 31.21 28.05 -3.94
C LEU A 20 30.76 26.60 -3.82
N VAL A 21 30.42 25.96 -4.95
CA VAL A 21 29.96 24.57 -4.98
C VAL A 21 31.08 23.60 -4.61
N GLN A 22 32.32 23.79 -5.10
CA GLN A 22 33.46 22.94 -4.73
C GLN A 22 33.73 22.99 -3.22
N LYS A 23 33.68 24.17 -2.61
CA LYS A 23 33.79 24.32 -1.15
C LYS A 23 32.65 23.61 -0.42
N ALA A 24 31.42 23.73 -0.93
CA ALA A 24 30.27 23.05 -0.36
C ALA A 24 30.40 21.52 -0.45
N LEU A 25 30.94 20.97 -1.54
CA LEU A 25 31.18 19.54 -1.67
C LEU A 25 32.20 19.02 -0.63
N ILE A 26 33.26 19.77 -0.36
CA ILE A 26 34.20 19.45 0.73
C ILE A 26 33.50 19.48 2.09
N ALA A 27 32.67 20.50 2.34
CA ALA A 27 31.87 20.60 3.57
C ALA A 27 30.88 19.42 3.71
N LEU A 28 30.28 18.95 2.61
CA LEU A 28 29.37 17.80 2.59
C LEU A 28 30.08 16.52 3.08
N ASP A 29 31.30 16.28 2.60
CA ASP A 29 32.08 15.10 3.00
C ASP A 29 32.43 15.13 4.49
N GLN A 30 32.79 16.31 5.02
CA GLN A 30 33.02 16.49 6.45
C GLN A 30 31.74 16.32 7.27
N PHE A 31 30.62 16.83 6.78
CA PHE A 31 29.31 16.69 7.41
C PHE A 31 28.87 15.24 7.57
N ARG A 32 29.22 14.36 6.61
CA ARG A 32 28.92 12.92 6.66
C ARG A 32 29.60 12.21 7.83
N LEU A 33 30.67 12.77 8.40
CA LEU A 33 31.40 12.20 9.54
C LEU A 33 30.73 12.51 10.89
N LEU A 34 29.83 13.48 10.94
CA LEU A 34 29.18 13.88 12.18
C LEU A 34 28.08 12.89 12.60
N ASN A 35 28.00 12.63 13.91
CA ASN A 35 26.94 11.83 14.51
C ASN A 35 25.69 12.70 14.84
N GLN A 36 24.60 12.07 15.29
CA GLN A 36 23.35 12.77 15.59
C GLN A 36 23.51 13.85 16.67
N GLU A 37 24.24 13.55 17.75
CA GLU A 37 24.40 14.48 18.88
C GLU A 37 25.20 15.72 18.48
N GLN A 38 26.24 15.55 17.67
CA GLN A 38 27.04 16.67 17.14
C GLN A 38 26.19 17.57 16.24
N VAL A 39 25.38 16.97 15.34
CA VAL A 39 24.48 17.73 14.47
C VAL A 39 23.43 18.49 15.29
N ASP A 40 22.84 17.85 16.29
CA ASP A 40 21.83 18.47 17.15
C ASP A 40 22.42 19.63 17.97
N TYR A 41 23.66 19.47 18.44
CA TYR A 41 24.40 20.53 19.14
C TYR A 41 24.69 21.74 18.23
N ILE A 42 25.14 21.50 16.99
CA ILE A 42 25.36 22.55 15.98
C ILE A 42 24.07 23.34 15.73
N VAL A 43 22.95 22.65 15.47
CA VAL A 43 21.65 23.29 15.22
C VAL A 43 21.19 24.10 16.41
N ALA A 44 21.35 23.58 17.64
CA ALA A 44 20.98 24.30 18.86
C ALA A 44 21.78 25.59 19.02
N LYS A 45 23.11 25.57 18.80
CA LYS A 45 23.96 26.77 18.92
C LYS A 45 23.69 27.78 17.82
N ALA A 46 23.53 27.32 16.58
CA ALA A 46 23.17 28.14 15.44
C ALA A 46 21.81 28.85 15.64
N SER A 47 20.81 28.13 16.18
CA SER A 47 19.50 28.66 16.52
C SER A 47 19.55 29.73 17.60
N VAL A 48 20.27 29.48 18.71
CA VAL A 48 20.40 30.45 19.80
C VAL A 48 21.09 31.73 19.34
N ALA A 49 22.14 31.64 18.52
CA ALA A 49 22.81 32.82 18.00
C ALA A 49 21.89 33.69 17.11
N ALA A 50 21.09 33.05 16.25
CA ALA A 50 20.09 33.76 15.45
C ALA A 50 18.96 34.34 16.32
N LEU A 51 18.56 33.62 17.38
CA LEU A 51 17.59 34.08 18.37
C LEU A 51 18.07 35.35 19.07
N ASP A 52 19.32 35.39 19.55
CA ASP A 52 19.89 36.55 20.23
C ASP A 52 19.96 37.79 19.31
N GLN A 53 20.04 37.57 18.00
CA GLN A 53 20.11 38.63 16.97
C GLN A 53 18.77 38.95 16.29
N HIS A 54 17.65 38.32 16.70
CA HIS A 54 16.37 38.42 16.01
C HIS A 54 15.91 39.86 15.73
N GLY A 55 16.07 40.76 16.71
CA GLY A 55 15.71 42.18 16.58
C GLY A 55 16.68 42.96 15.68
N VAL A 56 18.00 42.73 15.81
CA VAL A 56 19.00 43.38 14.96
C VAL A 56 18.77 43.04 13.49
N LEU A 57 18.53 41.76 13.19
CA LEU A 57 18.23 41.27 11.86
C LEU A 57 16.90 41.81 11.33
N ALA A 58 15.87 41.91 12.19
CA ALA A 58 14.59 42.48 11.82
C ALA A 58 14.72 43.96 11.41
N LYS A 59 15.44 44.75 12.21
CA LYS A 59 15.71 46.16 11.92
C LYS A 59 16.46 46.32 10.58
N HIS A 60 17.52 45.54 10.37
CA HIS A 60 18.29 45.58 9.14
C HIS A 60 17.41 45.28 7.91
N ALA A 61 16.53 44.27 8.00
CA ALA A 61 15.60 43.95 6.93
C ALA A 61 14.60 45.09 6.62
N VAL A 62 14.06 45.77 7.64
CA VAL A 62 13.16 46.93 7.41
C VAL A 62 13.92 48.09 6.77
N GLU A 63 15.13 48.40 7.25
CA GLU A 63 15.95 49.51 6.74
C GLU A 63 16.38 49.28 5.28
N GLU A 64 16.79 48.06 4.93
CA GLU A 64 17.21 47.72 3.56
C GLU A 64 16.02 47.65 2.60
N THR A 65 14.95 46.94 2.97
CA THR A 65 13.83 46.69 2.05
C THR A 65 12.83 47.84 1.99
N GLY A 66 12.74 48.65 3.05
CA GLY A 66 11.70 49.66 3.24
C GLY A 66 10.30 49.07 3.39
N ARG A 67 10.18 47.78 3.76
CA ARG A 67 8.90 47.03 3.80
C ARG A 67 8.68 46.37 5.15
N GLY A 68 7.42 46.32 5.57
CA GLY A 68 6.98 45.59 6.75
C GLY A 68 7.09 46.37 8.06
N VAL A 69 7.04 45.64 9.16
CA VAL A 69 7.01 46.16 10.53
C VAL A 69 8.12 45.49 11.34
N PHE A 70 8.84 46.27 12.15
CA PHE A 70 9.98 45.79 12.92
C PHE A 70 9.59 44.66 13.88
N GLU A 71 8.54 44.89 14.67
CA GLU A 71 8.03 43.96 15.69
C GLU A 71 7.60 42.63 15.07
N ASP A 72 6.95 42.68 13.90
CA ASP A 72 6.49 41.48 13.20
C ASP A 72 7.66 40.72 12.57
N LYS A 73 8.65 41.41 12.00
CA LYS A 73 9.87 40.75 11.49
C LYS A 73 10.70 40.14 12.61
N ALA A 74 10.77 40.79 13.77
CA ALA A 74 11.40 40.22 14.96
C ALA A 74 10.69 38.92 15.37
N THR A 75 9.36 38.93 15.37
CA THR A 75 8.53 37.73 15.63
C THR A 75 8.76 36.63 14.59
N LYS A 76 8.91 36.97 13.30
CA LYS A 76 9.21 35.99 12.23
C LYS A 76 10.58 35.34 12.41
N ASN A 77 11.57 36.10 12.88
CA ASN A 77 12.88 35.56 13.21
C ASN A 77 12.81 34.62 14.42
N LEU A 78 12.07 34.99 15.47
CA LEU A 78 11.81 34.10 16.62
C LEU A 78 11.15 32.80 16.16
N PHE A 79 10.13 32.87 15.30
CA PHE A 79 9.47 31.69 14.73
C PHE A 79 10.47 30.76 14.02
N ALA A 80 11.33 31.31 13.16
CA ALA A 80 12.34 30.54 12.44
C ALA A 80 13.38 29.89 13.37
N CYS A 81 13.69 30.51 14.52
CA CYS A 81 14.67 30.01 15.48
C CYS A 81 14.06 28.96 16.43
N GLU A 82 12.88 29.23 16.99
CA GLU A 82 12.31 28.44 18.08
C GLU A 82 11.42 27.30 17.57
N HIS A 83 10.36 27.63 16.82
CA HIS A 83 9.34 26.65 16.40
C HIS A 83 9.94 25.59 15.48
N VAL A 84 10.72 26.02 14.48
CA VAL A 84 11.39 25.12 13.52
C VAL A 84 12.33 24.15 14.24
N VAL A 85 13.14 24.64 15.19
CA VAL A 85 14.12 23.82 15.90
C VAL A 85 13.47 22.93 16.94
N ASN A 86 12.43 23.42 17.61
CA ASN A 86 11.62 22.62 18.51
C ASN A 86 11.00 21.41 17.79
N HIS A 87 10.43 21.63 16.60
CA HIS A 87 9.89 20.56 15.78
C HIS A 87 10.94 19.54 15.32
N MET A 88 12.15 20.00 14.97
CA MET A 88 13.26 19.11 14.58
C MET A 88 13.92 18.38 15.77
N ARG A 89 13.58 18.74 17.02
CA ARG A 89 14.19 18.16 18.21
C ARG A 89 13.77 16.70 18.35
N GLY A 90 14.75 15.81 18.54
CA GLY A 90 14.51 14.36 18.60
C GLY A 90 14.28 13.68 17.25
N GLN A 91 14.15 14.43 16.15
CA GLN A 91 14.11 13.85 14.82
C GLN A 91 15.48 13.22 14.48
N LYS A 92 15.47 11.93 14.13
CA LYS A 92 16.67 11.22 13.68
C LYS A 92 16.94 11.53 12.20
N THR A 93 18.10 12.07 11.92
CA THR A 93 18.56 12.50 10.59
C THR A 93 19.93 11.92 10.22
N VAL A 94 20.54 11.14 11.12
CA VAL A 94 21.87 10.54 10.99
C VAL A 94 21.83 9.02 11.09
N GLY A 95 22.41 8.32 10.10
CA GLY A 95 22.60 6.87 10.16
C GLY A 95 21.27 6.11 10.21
N VAL A 96 21.20 5.05 11.02
CA VAL A 96 19.98 4.23 11.17
C VAL A 96 18.92 5.03 11.95
N ILE A 97 17.84 5.41 11.26
CA ILE A 97 16.74 6.20 11.85
C ILE A 97 15.58 5.32 12.32
N ASN A 98 15.43 4.13 11.73
CA ASN A 98 14.40 3.16 12.11
C ASN A 98 14.91 1.73 11.82
N GLU A 99 14.70 0.81 12.76
CA GLU A 99 14.96 -0.61 12.58
C GLU A 99 13.75 -1.40 13.06
N ASN A 100 13.09 -2.11 12.14
CA ASN A 100 12.03 -3.05 12.47
C ASN A 100 12.52 -4.48 12.21
N LYS A 101 12.93 -5.16 13.28
CA LYS A 101 13.44 -6.53 13.25
C LYS A 101 12.40 -7.54 12.78
N ALA A 102 11.11 -7.32 13.05
CA ALA A 102 10.03 -8.22 12.65
C ALA A 102 9.74 -8.17 11.15
N THR A 103 9.75 -6.97 10.56
CA THR A 103 9.63 -6.82 9.11
C THR A 103 10.96 -7.06 8.37
N GLY A 104 12.08 -6.99 9.09
CA GLY A 104 13.43 -7.05 8.52
C GLY A 104 13.80 -5.79 7.74
N LEU A 105 13.21 -4.64 8.08
CA LEU A 105 13.40 -3.38 7.38
C LEU A 105 14.19 -2.41 8.26
N THR A 106 15.31 -1.91 7.74
CA THR A 106 16.07 -0.82 8.35
C THR A 106 16.08 0.38 7.43
N LEU A 107 15.78 1.57 7.97
CA LEU A 107 15.82 2.85 7.27
C LEU A 107 17.05 3.63 7.71
N ILE A 108 17.82 4.13 6.74
CA ILE A 108 19.06 4.87 6.96
C ILE A 108 18.94 6.24 6.29
N ALA A 109 19.20 7.31 7.04
CA ALA A 109 19.14 8.69 6.56
C ALA A 109 20.50 9.18 6.04
N GLU A 110 20.49 9.74 4.84
CA GLU A 110 21.62 10.45 4.24
C GLU A 110 21.24 11.86 3.78
N PRO A 111 22.18 12.83 3.85
CA PRO A 111 21.99 14.14 3.24
C PRO A 111 21.66 14.00 1.74
N VAL A 112 20.86 14.91 1.22
CA VAL A 112 20.59 15.01 -0.21
C VAL A 112 21.82 15.49 -0.99
N GLY A 113 22.65 16.36 -0.40
CA GLY A 113 23.86 16.91 -1.00
C GLY A 113 23.96 18.41 -0.78
N VAL A 114 24.56 19.13 -1.73
CA VAL A 114 24.60 20.61 -1.70
C VAL A 114 23.23 21.16 -2.12
N VAL A 115 22.69 22.08 -1.33
CA VAL A 115 21.38 22.70 -1.54
C VAL A 115 21.56 24.12 -2.09
N ALA A 116 20.94 24.42 -3.23
CA ALA A 116 20.77 25.80 -3.69
C ALA A 116 19.48 26.39 -3.09
N ALA A 117 19.57 27.55 -2.46
CA ALA A 117 18.44 28.15 -1.74
C ALA A 117 18.14 29.57 -2.19
N LEU A 118 16.92 29.78 -2.67
CA LEU A 118 16.44 31.09 -3.14
C LEU A 118 15.57 31.73 -2.07
N THR A 119 15.74 33.03 -1.82
CA THR A 119 14.97 33.73 -0.78
C THR A 119 14.20 34.93 -1.34
N PRO A 120 13.02 35.26 -0.76
CA PRO A 120 12.24 36.41 -1.19
C PRO A 120 12.65 37.67 -0.42
N THR A 121 12.35 38.84 -1.00
CA THR A 121 12.49 40.15 -0.32
C THR A 121 11.49 40.37 0.82
N THR A 122 10.40 39.61 0.89
CA THR A 122 9.35 39.76 1.93
C THR A 122 9.78 39.20 3.29
N ASN A 123 10.48 38.06 3.29
CA ASN A 123 10.91 37.31 4.46
C ASN A 123 12.42 37.02 4.41
N PRO A 124 13.31 38.02 4.25
CA PRO A 124 14.71 37.78 3.90
C PRO A 124 15.46 37.02 5.00
N THR A 125 15.50 37.59 6.20
CA THR A 125 16.26 37.08 7.35
C THR A 125 15.68 35.78 7.89
N SER A 126 14.37 35.74 8.14
CA SER A 126 13.70 34.56 8.69
C SER A 126 13.79 33.34 7.75
N THR A 127 13.71 33.53 6.43
CA THR A 127 13.87 32.42 5.46
C THR A 127 15.31 31.94 5.39
N ALA A 128 16.30 32.84 5.45
CA ALA A 128 17.72 32.46 5.49
C ALA A 128 18.01 31.61 6.73
N ILE A 129 17.55 32.05 7.92
CA ILE A 129 17.67 31.30 9.18
C ILE A 129 17.01 29.93 9.05
N PHE A 130 15.73 29.89 8.69
CA PHE A 130 14.96 28.65 8.55
C PHE A 130 15.67 27.64 7.65
N LYS A 131 16.05 28.05 6.43
CA LYS A 131 16.69 27.15 5.44
C LYS A 131 18.06 26.67 5.90
N ALA A 132 18.84 27.52 6.54
CA ALA A 132 20.13 27.14 7.08
C ALA A 132 19.97 26.09 8.20
N LEU A 133 19.06 26.32 9.16
CA LEU A 133 18.84 25.40 10.29
C LEU A 133 18.36 24.00 9.83
N ILE A 134 17.43 23.92 8.88
CA ILE A 134 16.98 22.62 8.35
C ILE A 134 18.08 21.90 7.55
N CYS A 135 18.97 22.64 6.87
CA CYS A 135 20.10 22.07 6.14
C CYS A 135 21.20 21.57 7.09
N LEU A 136 21.52 22.34 8.14
CA LEU A 136 22.43 21.90 9.21
C LEU A 136 21.93 20.61 9.87
N LYS A 137 20.64 20.56 10.25
CA LYS A 137 20.01 19.38 10.87
C LYS A 137 20.12 18.12 10.01
N THR A 138 20.22 18.28 8.71
CA THR A 138 20.25 17.19 7.73
C THR A 138 21.62 16.97 7.11
N ARG A 139 22.66 17.68 7.59
CA ARG A 139 24.05 17.58 7.14
C ARG A 139 24.24 17.96 5.67
N ASN A 140 23.43 18.91 5.20
CA ASN A 140 23.52 19.46 3.85
C ASN A 140 24.20 20.84 3.90
N PRO A 141 25.28 21.06 3.14
CA PRO A 141 25.74 22.41 2.84
C PRO A 141 24.72 23.17 2.01
N ILE A 142 24.62 24.48 2.24
CA ILE A 142 23.65 25.36 1.57
C ILE A 142 24.35 26.56 0.94
N ILE A 143 23.96 26.89 -0.29
CA ILE A 143 24.41 28.09 -1.02
C ILE A 143 23.17 28.92 -1.35
N PHE A 144 23.13 30.16 -0.87
CA PHE A 144 22.01 31.06 -1.09
C PHE A 144 22.18 31.95 -2.33
N GLY A 145 21.10 32.10 -3.08
CA GLY A 145 20.86 33.22 -3.98
C GLY A 145 19.81 34.14 -3.37
N PHE A 146 20.24 35.26 -2.77
CA PHE A 146 19.32 36.20 -2.15
C PHE A 146 18.72 37.16 -3.17
N HIS A 147 17.55 37.71 -2.85
CA HIS A 147 16.93 38.74 -3.68
C HIS A 147 17.77 40.04 -3.61
N PRO A 148 18.06 40.73 -4.73
CA PRO A 148 18.91 41.93 -4.72
C PRO A 148 18.45 43.05 -3.77
N ALA A 149 17.14 43.23 -3.64
CA ALA A 149 16.54 44.22 -2.72
C ALA A 149 16.60 43.83 -1.22
N ALA A 150 17.18 42.69 -0.87
CA ALA A 150 17.32 42.20 0.50
C ALA A 150 18.61 41.39 0.71
N GLN A 151 19.66 41.70 -0.06
CA GLN A 151 20.92 40.96 -0.11
C GLN A 151 21.66 41.07 1.23
N GLU A 152 21.81 42.28 1.75
CA GLU A 152 22.64 42.57 2.92
C GLU A 152 22.00 42.01 4.20
N SER A 153 20.69 42.18 4.37
CA SER A 153 19.97 41.62 5.53
C SER A 153 19.96 40.09 5.51
N SER A 154 19.76 39.47 4.35
CA SER A 154 19.79 38.01 4.22
C SER A 154 21.19 37.44 4.48
N ALA A 155 22.24 38.09 3.93
CA ALA A 155 23.62 37.71 4.17
C ALA A 155 24.01 37.86 5.64
N HIS A 156 23.58 38.94 6.30
CA HIS A 156 23.78 39.13 7.74
C HIS A 156 23.16 37.98 8.55
N ALA A 157 21.93 37.57 8.24
CA ALA A 157 21.30 36.43 8.92
C ALA A 157 22.04 35.10 8.66
N ALA A 158 22.46 34.85 7.43
CA ALA A 158 23.23 33.65 7.08
C ALA A 158 24.60 33.62 7.77
N GLN A 159 25.28 34.76 7.88
CA GLN A 159 26.56 34.90 8.58
C GLN A 159 26.43 34.57 10.07
N VAL A 160 25.41 35.08 10.76
CA VAL A 160 25.17 34.80 12.19
C VAL A 160 25.00 33.29 12.43
N VAL A 161 24.20 32.63 11.59
CA VAL A 161 23.98 31.17 11.69
C VAL A 161 25.26 30.40 11.36
N TYR A 162 26.00 30.83 10.33
CA TYR A 162 27.26 30.22 9.89
C TYR A 162 28.35 30.24 10.97
N GLU A 163 28.64 31.42 11.53
CA GLU A 163 29.69 31.59 12.54
C GLU A 163 29.41 30.72 13.76
N ALA A 164 28.16 30.72 14.23
CA ALA A 164 27.73 29.91 15.36
C ALA A 164 27.80 28.40 15.07
N ALA A 165 27.42 27.98 13.85
CA ALA A 165 27.50 26.59 13.43
C ALA A 165 28.96 26.11 13.38
N VAL A 166 29.86 26.87 12.77
CA VAL A 166 31.30 26.53 12.68
C VAL A 166 31.93 26.50 14.06
N ALA A 167 31.65 27.48 14.92
CA ALA A 167 32.11 27.50 16.31
C ALA A 167 31.61 26.28 17.12
N ALA A 168 30.46 25.72 16.76
CA ALA A 168 29.89 24.52 17.37
C ALA A 168 30.38 23.20 16.74
N GLY A 169 31.26 23.25 15.73
CA GLY A 169 31.87 22.09 15.08
C GLY A 169 31.31 21.73 13.70
N ALA A 170 30.53 22.60 13.07
CA ALA A 170 30.17 22.43 11.67
C ALA A 170 31.38 22.65 10.74
N PRO A 171 31.42 22.01 9.55
CA PRO A 171 32.42 22.26 8.52
C PRO A 171 32.47 23.73 8.10
N GLU A 172 33.67 24.22 7.77
CA GLU A 172 33.82 25.51 7.07
C GLU A 172 33.06 25.48 5.73
N ASN A 173 32.54 26.62 5.30
CA ASN A 173 31.76 26.76 4.06
C ASN A 173 30.46 25.92 4.01
N CYS A 174 29.95 25.46 5.16
CA CYS A 174 28.65 24.77 5.24
C CYS A 174 27.46 25.67 4.90
N ILE A 175 27.60 26.99 5.05
CA ILE A 175 26.62 28.00 4.66
C ILE A 175 27.38 29.05 3.84
N GLN A 176 26.92 29.29 2.61
CA GLN A 176 27.53 30.23 1.66
C GLN A 176 26.43 31.01 0.92
N TRP A 177 26.79 32.07 0.21
CA TRP A 177 25.88 32.83 -0.65
C TRP A 177 26.62 33.50 -1.81
N ILE A 178 25.86 33.87 -2.84
CA ILE A 178 26.35 34.71 -3.93
C ILE A 178 26.52 36.14 -3.40
N HIS A 179 27.73 36.70 -3.50
CA HIS A 179 28.03 38.04 -2.99
C HIS A 179 27.47 39.15 -3.89
N GLU A 180 27.54 38.98 -5.21
CA GLU A 180 27.02 39.92 -6.21
C GLU A 180 25.77 39.30 -6.87
N PRO A 181 24.55 39.57 -6.37
CA PRO A 181 23.35 38.88 -6.83
C PRO A 181 22.99 39.28 -8.26
N SER A 182 22.94 38.29 -9.15
CA SER A 182 22.46 38.45 -10.53
C SER A 182 21.58 37.27 -10.96
N MET A 183 20.79 37.48 -12.01
CA MET A 183 20.01 36.39 -12.62
C MET A 183 20.93 35.29 -13.14
N ASP A 184 22.06 35.66 -13.74
CA ASP A 184 23.04 34.72 -14.29
C ASP A 184 23.69 33.89 -13.18
N ALA A 185 24.07 34.51 -12.05
CA ALA A 185 24.65 33.80 -10.92
C ALA A 185 23.66 32.82 -10.28
N THR A 186 22.41 33.24 -10.13
CA THR A 186 21.34 32.38 -9.61
C THR A 186 21.06 31.21 -10.55
N ASN A 187 21.03 31.47 -11.87
CA ASN A 187 20.83 30.45 -12.88
C ASN A 187 22.00 29.46 -12.94
N ALA A 188 23.24 29.95 -12.88
CA ALA A 188 24.44 29.14 -12.80
C ALA A 188 24.40 28.22 -11.57
N LEU A 189 24.06 28.75 -10.38
CA LEU A 189 23.94 27.95 -9.16
C LEU A 189 22.86 26.87 -9.28
N MET A 190 21.68 27.21 -9.78
CA MET A 190 20.60 26.24 -9.96
C MET A 190 20.97 25.12 -10.94
N ASN A 191 21.74 25.41 -11.99
CA ASN A 191 22.10 24.42 -13.01
C ASN A 191 23.43 23.67 -12.72
N HIS A 192 24.26 24.15 -11.78
CA HIS A 192 25.59 23.58 -11.51
C HIS A 192 25.59 22.09 -11.09
N GLU A 193 26.37 21.23 -11.73
CA GLU A 193 26.31 19.76 -11.52
C GLU A 193 26.46 19.30 -10.05
N GLY A 194 27.29 20.00 -9.27
CA GLY A 194 27.48 19.71 -7.84
C GLY A 194 26.30 20.05 -6.90
N VAL A 195 25.26 20.74 -7.36
CA VAL A 195 24.04 21.03 -6.58
C VAL A 195 23.03 19.89 -6.73
N ALA A 196 22.59 19.33 -5.60
CA ALA A 196 21.71 18.17 -5.56
C ALA A 196 20.22 18.52 -5.58
N THR A 197 19.81 19.62 -4.94
CA THR A 197 18.42 20.06 -4.90
C THR A 197 18.29 21.57 -4.72
N ILE A 198 17.11 22.11 -5.02
CA ILE A 198 16.82 23.54 -5.00
C ILE A 198 15.65 23.82 -4.04
N LEU A 199 15.85 24.69 -3.05
CA LEU A 199 14.78 25.27 -2.23
C LEU A 199 14.34 26.61 -2.83
N ALA A 200 13.27 26.62 -3.64
CA ALA A 200 12.83 27.78 -4.39
C ALA A 200 11.68 28.53 -3.69
N THR A 201 12.02 29.53 -2.86
CA THR A 201 11.03 30.42 -2.22
C THR A 201 11.08 31.78 -2.89
N GLY A 202 10.08 32.07 -3.73
CA GLY A 202 10.00 33.29 -4.52
C GLY A 202 8.80 33.27 -5.46
N GLY A 203 8.73 34.23 -6.38
CA GLY A 203 7.62 34.31 -7.34
C GLY A 203 7.58 33.13 -8.32
N ASN A 204 6.41 32.91 -8.93
CA ASN A 204 6.14 31.78 -9.83
C ASN A 204 7.15 31.61 -10.98
N ALA A 205 7.70 32.71 -11.51
CA ALA A 205 8.73 32.65 -12.55
C ALA A 205 10.03 31.99 -12.07
N MET A 206 10.47 32.32 -10.85
CA MET A 206 11.65 31.72 -10.23
C MET A 206 11.42 30.25 -9.90
N VAL A 207 10.25 29.92 -9.37
CA VAL A 207 9.88 28.53 -9.08
C VAL A 207 9.86 27.70 -10.36
N LYS A 208 9.27 28.24 -11.45
CA LYS A 208 9.29 27.59 -12.76
C LYS A 208 10.71 27.37 -13.27
N ALA A 209 11.60 28.35 -13.10
CA ALA A 209 13.02 28.20 -13.45
C ALA A 209 13.67 27.05 -12.68
N ALA A 210 13.49 26.98 -11.35
CA ALA A 210 14.03 25.91 -10.52
C ALA A 210 13.56 24.51 -10.95
N TYR A 211 12.28 24.34 -11.31
CA TYR A 211 11.77 23.08 -11.85
C TYR A 211 12.22 22.77 -13.29
N SER A 212 12.81 23.74 -14.00
CA SER A 212 13.32 23.56 -15.37
C SER A 212 14.81 23.17 -15.42
N CYS A 213 15.51 23.18 -14.28
CA CYS A 213 16.96 22.93 -14.20
C CYS A 213 17.36 21.44 -14.24
N GLY A 214 16.42 20.52 -14.48
CA GLY A 214 16.69 19.07 -14.50
C GLY A 214 17.01 18.45 -13.12
N LYS A 215 16.79 19.20 -12.03
CA LYS A 215 17.06 18.77 -10.65
C LYS A 215 15.79 18.68 -9.82
N PRO A 216 15.78 17.86 -8.75
CA PRO A 216 14.74 17.93 -7.73
C PRO A 216 14.67 19.34 -7.14
N ALA A 217 13.52 19.99 -7.26
CA ALA A 217 13.26 21.30 -6.67
C ALA A 217 12.08 21.20 -5.69
N LEU A 218 12.17 21.91 -4.57
CA LEU A 218 11.12 22.12 -3.58
C LEU A 218 10.71 23.59 -3.68
N GLY A 219 9.72 23.83 -4.53
CA GLY A 219 9.17 25.15 -4.79
C GLY A 219 7.91 25.48 -3.99
N VAL A 220 7.54 26.75 -4.04
CA VAL A 220 6.29 27.30 -3.48
C VAL A 220 5.37 27.80 -4.61
N GLY A 221 4.21 28.36 -4.25
CA GLY A 221 3.33 29.08 -5.17
C GLY A 221 2.82 30.37 -4.54
N ALA A 222 2.11 31.17 -5.33
CA ALA A 222 1.40 32.36 -4.84
C ALA A 222 0.22 31.98 -3.93
N GLY A 223 -0.10 32.84 -2.96
CA GLY A 223 -1.21 32.63 -2.03
C GLY A 223 -2.36 33.60 -2.29
N ASN A 224 -3.51 33.08 -2.72
CA ASN A 224 -4.74 33.87 -2.84
C ASN A 224 -5.82 33.39 -1.86
N VAL A 225 -5.52 33.56 -0.57
CA VAL A 225 -6.21 32.85 0.54
C VAL A 225 -7.59 33.45 0.82
N PRO A 226 -8.70 32.68 0.68
CA PRO A 226 -10.00 33.09 1.20
C PRO A 226 -10.15 32.72 2.68
N ALA A 227 -10.87 33.55 3.44
CA ALA A 227 -11.43 33.22 4.74
C ALA A 227 -12.97 33.23 4.65
N TYR A 228 -13.59 32.05 4.69
CA TYR A 228 -15.05 31.92 4.69
C TYR A 228 -15.58 31.91 6.13
N VAL A 229 -16.35 32.93 6.50
CA VAL A 229 -16.99 33.07 7.81
C VAL A 229 -18.45 32.65 7.65
N GLU A 230 -18.72 31.40 8.03
CA GLU A 230 -20.05 30.81 7.96
C GLU A 230 -20.89 31.26 9.17
N LYS A 231 -22.22 31.35 9.00
CA LYS A 231 -23.16 31.91 9.99
C LYS A 231 -23.08 31.35 11.40
N SER A 232 -22.56 30.13 11.61
CA SER A 232 -22.40 29.56 12.95
C SER A 232 -21.11 29.97 13.64
N ALA A 233 -20.18 30.64 12.94
CA ALA A 233 -18.87 31.02 13.47
C ALA A 233 -18.96 31.95 14.70
N ASP A 234 -17.94 31.87 15.56
CA ASP A 234 -17.70 32.94 16.53
C ASP A 234 -17.17 34.18 15.79
N ILE A 235 -18.04 35.18 15.64
CA ILE A 235 -17.75 36.44 14.94
C ILE A 235 -16.54 37.16 15.53
N ARG A 236 -16.41 37.18 16.87
CA ARG A 236 -15.33 37.90 17.55
C ARG A 236 -13.99 37.24 17.30
N GLN A 237 -13.95 35.91 17.41
CA GLN A 237 -12.75 35.15 17.08
C GLN A 237 -12.39 35.31 15.61
N ALA A 238 -13.34 35.13 14.68
CA ALA A 238 -13.08 35.23 13.25
C ALA A 238 -12.55 36.61 12.85
N ALA A 239 -13.15 37.68 13.35
CA ALA A 239 -12.66 39.04 13.10
C ALA A 239 -11.25 39.25 13.68
N HIS A 240 -11.01 38.85 14.93
CA HIS A 240 -9.71 38.95 15.59
C HIS A 240 -8.60 38.21 14.81
N ASP A 241 -8.86 36.96 14.42
CA ASP A 241 -7.92 36.11 13.70
C ASP A 241 -7.55 36.70 12.33
N ILE A 242 -8.56 37.15 11.58
CA ILE A 242 -8.34 37.74 10.25
C ILE A 242 -7.58 39.07 10.37
N VAL A 243 -7.91 39.93 11.35
CA VAL A 243 -7.15 41.17 11.58
C VAL A 243 -5.70 40.84 11.93
N MET A 244 -5.47 39.98 12.93
CA MET A 244 -4.15 39.59 13.39
C MET A 244 -3.29 39.09 12.23
N SER A 245 -3.84 38.18 11.43
CA SER A 245 -3.13 37.59 10.29
C SER A 245 -2.86 38.60 9.18
N LYS A 246 -3.85 39.43 8.83
CA LYS A 246 -3.74 40.33 7.69
C LYS A 246 -2.88 41.56 7.97
N SER A 247 -2.89 42.07 9.21
CA SER A 247 -2.05 43.20 9.59
C SER A 247 -0.59 42.80 9.83
N PHE A 248 -0.32 41.52 10.10
CA PHE A 248 1.03 41.04 10.44
C PHE A 248 2.03 41.27 9.30
N ASP A 249 3.11 41.98 9.62
CA ASP A 249 4.17 42.45 8.73
C ASP A 249 3.58 43.17 7.50
N ASN A 250 2.54 43.97 7.72
CA ASN A 250 1.74 44.63 6.68
C ASN A 250 1.22 43.64 5.60
N GLY A 251 0.77 42.46 6.01
CA GLY A 251 0.13 41.48 5.11
C GLY A 251 1.08 40.83 4.10
N MET A 252 2.40 40.81 4.36
CA MET A 252 3.41 40.23 3.46
C MET A 252 3.55 38.72 3.55
N VAL A 253 2.88 38.05 4.48
CA VAL A 253 2.89 36.59 4.55
C VAL A 253 2.02 36.05 3.41
N CYS A 254 2.54 35.15 2.58
CA CYS A 254 1.80 34.57 1.44
C CYS A 254 0.56 33.78 1.87
N ALA A 255 0.56 33.23 3.08
CA ALA A 255 -0.60 32.58 3.67
C ALA A 255 -1.66 33.58 4.21
N SER A 256 -1.41 34.89 4.22
CA SER A 256 -2.36 35.89 4.72
C SER A 256 -3.61 35.99 3.85
N GLU A 257 -4.74 36.30 4.49
CA GLU A 257 -6.06 36.43 3.88
C GLU A 257 -6.03 37.49 2.78
N GLN A 258 -6.59 37.14 1.63
CA GLN A 258 -6.77 38.06 0.50
C GLN A 258 -8.23 38.48 0.36
N ALA A 259 -9.17 37.65 0.81
CA ALA A 259 -10.58 37.99 0.89
C ALA A 259 -11.23 37.37 2.13
N VAL A 260 -12.20 38.08 2.70
CA VAL A 260 -13.15 37.54 3.66
C VAL A 260 -14.51 37.39 2.96
N ILE A 261 -15.09 36.20 3.06
CA ILE A 261 -16.38 35.83 2.49
C ILE A 261 -17.31 35.57 3.67
N ILE A 262 -18.39 36.33 3.80
CA ILE A 262 -19.22 36.34 5.00
C ILE A 262 -20.65 35.99 4.64
N ASP A 263 -21.23 35.02 5.33
CA ASP A 263 -22.65 34.68 5.18
C ASP A 263 -23.56 35.88 5.44
N HIS A 264 -24.61 36.02 4.62
CA HIS A 264 -25.48 37.18 4.65
C HIS A 264 -26.16 37.41 6.00
N GLU A 265 -26.40 36.33 6.75
CA GLU A 265 -27.03 36.33 8.07
C GLU A 265 -26.21 37.09 9.13
N ILE A 266 -24.88 37.04 9.03
CA ILE A 266 -23.95 37.60 10.03
C ILE A 266 -23.13 38.79 9.49
N TYR A 267 -23.38 39.21 8.25
CA TYR A 267 -22.58 40.22 7.54
C TYR A 267 -22.43 41.53 8.33
N ASP A 268 -23.53 42.11 8.79
CA ASP A 268 -23.50 43.42 9.45
C ASP A 268 -22.81 43.36 10.82
N ASP A 269 -23.04 42.29 11.58
CA ASP A 269 -22.40 42.05 12.87
C ASP A 269 -20.90 41.82 12.72
N PHE A 270 -20.48 41.03 11.72
CA PHE A 270 -19.07 40.84 11.40
C PHE A 270 -18.41 42.15 10.97
N VAL A 271 -19.01 42.92 10.05
CA VAL A 271 -18.46 44.21 9.60
C VAL A 271 -18.31 45.18 10.77
N LYS A 272 -19.26 45.20 11.70
CA LYS A 272 -19.19 46.01 12.91
C LYS A 272 -18.01 45.60 13.81
N GLU A 273 -17.85 44.31 14.05
CA GLU A 273 -16.73 43.77 14.83
C GLU A 273 -15.39 44.08 14.14
N PHE A 274 -15.29 43.90 12.82
CA PHE A 274 -14.07 44.14 12.06
C PHE A 274 -13.63 45.61 12.11
N LYS A 275 -14.59 46.55 12.02
CA LYS A 275 -14.32 47.99 12.22
C LYS A 275 -13.85 48.34 13.64
N SER A 276 -14.23 47.56 14.65
CA SER A 276 -13.79 47.80 16.03
C SER A 276 -12.28 47.65 16.21
N TYR A 277 -11.63 46.90 15.33
CA TYR A 277 -10.18 46.76 15.25
C TYR A 277 -9.52 47.78 14.30
N HIS A 278 -10.11 48.95 14.06
CA HIS A 278 -9.57 50.00 13.17
C HIS A 278 -9.41 49.58 11.70
N THR A 279 -10.13 48.54 11.25
CA THR A 279 -10.23 48.22 9.82
C THR A 279 -11.14 49.23 9.12
N TYR A 280 -10.59 49.94 8.12
CA TYR A 280 -11.31 50.98 7.40
C TYR A 280 -12.00 50.42 6.15
N PHE A 281 -13.32 50.54 6.08
CA PHE A 281 -14.10 50.14 4.91
C PHE A 281 -14.15 51.27 3.89
N VAL A 282 -13.51 51.08 2.74
CA VAL A 282 -13.45 52.09 1.68
C VAL A 282 -14.80 52.23 0.97
N ASN A 283 -15.17 53.48 0.64
CA ASN A 283 -16.36 53.74 -0.17
C ASN A 283 -16.09 53.47 -1.67
N LYS A 284 -17.13 53.53 -2.52
CA LYS A 284 -17.00 53.22 -3.96
C LYS A 284 -15.96 54.08 -4.70
N LYS A 285 -15.78 55.35 -4.31
CA LYS A 285 -14.79 56.24 -4.94
C LYS A 285 -13.37 55.89 -4.49
N GLU A 286 -13.18 55.70 -3.18
CA GLU A 286 -11.90 55.29 -2.59
C GLU A 286 -11.47 53.91 -3.11
N LYS A 287 -12.40 52.96 -3.23
CA LYS A 287 -12.15 51.66 -3.87
C LYS A 287 -11.58 51.83 -5.27
N ALA A 288 -12.21 52.65 -6.13
CA ALA A 288 -11.75 52.82 -7.51
C ALA A 288 -10.36 53.46 -7.61
N LEU A 289 -10.02 54.36 -6.68
CA LEU A 289 -8.68 54.94 -6.54
C LEU A 289 -7.66 53.89 -6.11
N LEU A 290 -8.02 53.08 -5.11
CA LEU A 290 -7.20 51.99 -4.58
C LEU A 290 -6.89 50.95 -5.67
N GLU A 291 -7.90 50.55 -6.45
CA GLU A 291 -7.76 49.63 -7.59
C GLU A 291 -6.79 50.16 -8.65
N GLU A 292 -6.95 51.42 -9.04
CA GLU A 292 -6.11 52.07 -10.05
C GLU A 292 -4.65 52.18 -9.57
N PHE A 293 -4.42 52.52 -8.31
CA PHE A 293 -3.07 52.61 -7.74
C PHE A 293 -2.39 51.23 -7.57
N MET A 294 -3.11 50.24 -7.05
CA MET A 294 -2.54 48.92 -6.77
C MET A 294 -2.37 48.05 -8.00
N PHE A 295 -3.21 48.22 -9.03
CA PHE A 295 -3.30 47.29 -10.15
C PHE A 295 -3.31 47.95 -11.54
N GLY A 296 -3.36 49.29 -11.62
CA GLY A 296 -3.46 50.02 -12.89
C GLY A 296 -4.78 49.82 -13.64
N ALA A 297 -5.79 49.25 -12.96
CA ALA A 297 -7.08 48.93 -13.56
C ALA A 297 -8.20 49.03 -12.51
N LYS A 298 -9.39 49.40 -12.95
CA LYS A 298 -10.60 49.47 -12.11
C LYS A 298 -11.44 48.22 -12.33
N ALA A 299 -12.27 47.86 -11.34
CA ALA A 299 -13.22 46.77 -11.51
C ALA A 299 -14.04 46.95 -12.79
N LYS A 300 -14.16 45.87 -13.57
CA LYS A 300 -14.89 45.79 -14.85
C LYS A 300 -14.33 46.68 -15.98
N SER A 301 -13.13 47.25 -15.85
CA SER A 301 -12.44 47.90 -16.97
C SER A 301 -11.93 46.87 -17.98
N LYS A 302 -11.74 47.28 -19.24
CA LYS A 302 -11.29 46.38 -20.32
C LYS A 302 -9.93 45.72 -20.05
N ASN A 303 -9.03 46.42 -19.34
CA ASN A 303 -7.69 45.96 -18.99
C ASN A 303 -7.59 45.23 -17.64
N CYS A 304 -8.71 45.02 -16.94
CA CYS A 304 -8.70 44.44 -15.60
C CYS A 304 -8.18 42.98 -15.57
N GLY A 305 -8.35 42.21 -16.66
CA GLY A 305 -7.78 40.86 -16.77
C GLY A 305 -6.25 40.85 -16.73
N GLU A 306 -5.62 41.89 -17.30
CA GLU A 306 -4.16 42.05 -17.38
C GLU A 306 -3.54 42.74 -16.17
N ALA A 307 -4.37 43.10 -15.18
CA ALA A 307 -3.95 43.77 -13.96
C ALA A 307 -2.81 43.01 -13.24
N LYS A 308 -1.74 43.75 -12.94
CA LYS A 308 -0.58 43.26 -12.18
C LYS A 308 -0.43 44.10 -10.92
N LEU A 309 -0.07 43.45 -9.82
CA LEU A 309 0.18 44.14 -8.56
C LEU A 309 1.35 45.12 -8.72
N ASN A 310 1.14 46.36 -8.28
CA ASN A 310 2.19 47.35 -8.09
C ASN A 310 3.13 46.88 -6.97
N SER A 311 4.39 46.60 -7.30
CA SER A 311 5.38 46.08 -6.35
C SER A 311 5.70 47.05 -5.21
N ASP A 312 5.42 48.35 -5.39
CA ASP A 312 5.75 49.38 -4.40
C ASP A 312 4.80 49.35 -3.20
N VAL A 313 3.62 48.74 -3.36
CA VAL A 313 2.61 48.57 -2.30
C VAL A 313 2.96 47.45 -1.32
N VAL A 314 3.78 46.50 -1.73
CA VAL A 314 4.09 45.30 -0.94
C VAL A 314 4.68 45.69 0.42
N GLY A 315 4.02 45.27 1.50
CA GLY A 315 4.45 45.53 2.88
C GLY A 315 4.41 46.99 3.33
N LYS A 316 3.71 47.87 2.62
CA LYS A 316 3.49 49.25 3.07
C LYS A 316 2.28 49.36 4.02
N PRO A 317 2.29 50.31 4.97
CA PRO A 317 1.16 50.54 5.86
C PRO A 317 -0.12 50.94 5.11
N ALA A 318 -1.29 50.59 5.66
CA ALA A 318 -2.60 50.93 5.08
C ALA A 318 -2.77 52.45 4.87
N THR A 319 -2.33 53.26 5.83
CA THR A 319 -2.36 54.73 5.77
C THR A 319 -1.53 55.31 4.62
N TRP A 320 -0.36 54.72 4.35
CA TRP A 320 0.49 55.09 3.23
C TRP A 320 -0.18 54.74 1.89
N ILE A 321 -0.72 53.52 1.78
CA ILE A 321 -1.41 53.06 0.56
C ILE A 321 -2.60 53.96 0.23
N ALA A 322 -3.42 54.32 1.23
CA ALA A 322 -4.54 55.24 1.04
C ALA A 322 -4.09 56.60 0.51
N LYS A 323 -3.04 57.17 1.12
CA LYS A 323 -2.46 58.46 0.73
C LYS A 323 -1.97 58.46 -0.71
N GLU A 324 -1.20 57.45 -1.10
CA GLU A 324 -0.68 57.32 -2.47
C GLU A 324 -1.78 57.02 -3.50
N ALA A 325 -2.84 56.32 -3.09
CA ALA A 325 -4.04 56.15 -3.90
C ALA A 325 -4.86 57.45 -4.04
N GLY A 326 -4.60 58.49 -3.25
CA GLY A 326 -5.24 59.81 -3.36
C GLY A 326 -6.41 60.04 -2.40
N PHE A 327 -6.48 59.33 -1.28
CA PHE A 327 -7.43 59.58 -0.20
C PHE A 327 -6.77 59.47 1.19
N THR A 328 -7.51 59.79 2.26
CA THR A 328 -6.96 59.76 3.63
C THR A 328 -7.85 58.91 4.53
N VAL A 329 -7.23 58.25 5.49
CA VAL A 329 -7.87 57.39 6.50
C VAL A 329 -7.31 57.77 7.89
N PRO A 330 -7.97 57.39 9.01
CA PRO A 330 -7.43 57.58 10.35
C PRO A 330 -6.01 57.01 10.52
N GLU A 331 -5.17 57.65 11.33
CA GLU A 331 -3.75 57.29 11.48
C GLU A 331 -3.52 55.90 12.08
N ASP A 332 -4.48 55.40 12.87
CA ASP A 332 -4.49 54.09 13.50
C ASP A 332 -5.09 52.98 12.60
N THR A 333 -5.41 53.29 11.34
CA THR A 333 -5.98 52.32 10.40
C THR A 333 -4.97 51.20 10.10
N ASN A 334 -5.35 49.96 10.39
CA ASN A 334 -4.48 48.80 10.17
C ASN A 334 -4.73 48.09 8.82
N ILE A 335 -5.97 48.06 8.33
CA ILE A 335 -6.38 47.34 7.12
C ILE A 335 -7.37 48.20 6.31
N LEU A 336 -7.22 48.20 4.98
CA LEU A 336 -8.22 48.72 4.05
C LEU A 336 -9.12 47.58 3.56
N ALA A 337 -10.39 47.59 3.96
CA ALA A 337 -11.39 46.61 3.53
C ALA A 337 -12.24 47.17 2.36
N ALA A 338 -12.31 46.43 1.26
CA ALA A 338 -13.05 46.85 0.07
C ALA A 338 -14.10 45.82 -0.34
N GLU A 339 -15.37 46.22 -0.38
CA GLU A 339 -16.44 45.36 -0.90
C GLU A 339 -16.27 45.11 -2.41
N VAL A 340 -16.28 43.85 -2.82
CA VAL A 340 -16.16 43.44 -4.24
C VAL A 340 -17.38 42.62 -4.66
N SER A 341 -17.74 42.70 -5.94
CA SER A 341 -18.99 42.09 -6.43
C SER A 341 -18.87 40.61 -6.80
N GLN A 342 -17.66 40.14 -7.11
CA GLN A 342 -17.39 38.77 -7.52
C GLN A 342 -15.90 38.45 -7.36
N VAL A 343 -15.55 37.16 -7.47
CA VAL A 343 -14.16 36.69 -7.54
C VAL A 343 -13.74 36.54 -9.01
N GLY A 344 -12.54 37.02 -9.35
CA GLY A 344 -11.93 36.75 -10.66
C GLY A 344 -11.42 37.99 -11.40
N GLU A 345 -11.13 37.83 -12.69
CA GLU A 345 -10.39 38.80 -13.49
C GLU A 345 -11.01 40.20 -13.55
N ALA A 346 -12.32 40.31 -13.42
CA ALA A 346 -13.05 41.57 -13.46
C ALA A 346 -13.04 42.38 -12.15
N GLU A 347 -12.46 41.86 -11.06
CA GLU A 347 -12.31 42.55 -9.76
C GLU A 347 -10.84 42.44 -9.30
N PRO A 348 -10.03 43.51 -9.46
CA PRO A 348 -8.58 43.42 -9.28
C PRO A 348 -8.17 43.13 -7.84
N LEU A 349 -8.93 43.62 -6.86
CA LEU A 349 -8.68 43.37 -5.44
C LEU A 349 -8.90 41.92 -5.00
N THR A 350 -9.42 41.05 -5.87
CA THR A 350 -9.54 39.60 -5.60
C THR A 350 -8.28 38.81 -5.94
N ARG A 351 -7.22 39.47 -6.42
CA ARG A 351 -5.88 38.90 -6.57
C ARG A 351 -5.10 38.94 -5.24
N GLU A 352 -3.94 38.30 -5.22
CA GLU A 352 -2.96 38.45 -4.14
C GLU A 352 -2.44 39.90 -4.10
N LYS A 353 -2.35 40.46 -2.88
CA LYS A 353 -2.05 41.89 -2.65
C LYS A 353 -0.79 42.15 -1.81
N LEU A 354 -0.31 41.16 -1.04
CA LEU A 354 0.87 41.23 -0.14
C LEU A 354 1.00 42.56 0.64
N SER A 355 -0.14 43.10 1.07
CA SER A 355 -0.32 44.40 1.72
C SER A 355 -1.54 44.31 2.65
N PRO A 356 -1.76 45.26 3.57
CA PRO A 356 -2.91 45.25 4.48
C PRO A 356 -4.18 45.76 3.80
N VAL A 357 -4.53 45.14 2.67
CA VAL A 357 -5.76 45.38 1.91
C VAL A 357 -6.50 44.06 1.77
N ILE A 358 -7.80 44.03 2.09
CA ILE A 358 -8.62 42.81 2.05
C ILE A 358 -9.90 43.05 1.25
N ALA A 359 -10.25 42.08 0.40
CA ALA A 359 -11.54 42.09 -0.29
C ALA A 359 -12.64 41.54 0.62
N VAL A 360 -13.82 42.13 0.60
CA VAL A 360 -14.99 41.68 1.37
C VAL A 360 -16.08 41.23 0.41
N LEU A 361 -16.56 40.00 0.58
CA LEU A 361 -17.65 39.42 -0.19
C LEU A 361 -18.77 38.96 0.74
N LYS A 362 -20.01 39.14 0.28
CA LYS A 362 -21.19 38.58 0.92
C LYS A 362 -21.54 37.24 0.26
N ALA A 363 -21.82 36.21 1.05
CA ALA A 363 -22.31 34.90 0.58
C ALA A 363 -23.80 34.76 0.84
N ASP A 364 -24.56 34.38 -0.17
CA ASP A 364 -26.03 34.26 -0.06
C ASP A 364 -26.44 32.93 0.58
N THR A 365 -25.60 31.91 0.42
CA THR A 365 -25.78 30.57 0.99
C THR A 365 -24.43 29.94 1.29
N GLN A 366 -24.44 28.88 2.10
CA GLN A 366 -23.25 28.08 2.37
C GLN A 366 -22.58 27.55 1.09
N ALA A 367 -23.37 27.10 0.12
CA ALA A 367 -22.85 26.62 -1.16
C ALA A 367 -22.15 27.73 -1.96
N ASP A 368 -22.69 28.96 -1.91
CA ASP A 368 -22.11 30.13 -2.54
C ASP A 368 -20.82 30.59 -1.83
N GLY A 369 -20.78 30.55 -0.49
CA GLY A 369 -19.57 30.79 0.29
C GLY A 369 -18.41 29.87 -0.09
N ILE A 370 -18.69 28.56 -0.16
CA ILE A 370 -17.71 27.55 -0.63
C ILE A 370 -17.31 27.82 -2.08
N ALA A 371 -18.25 28.15 -2.97
CA ALA A 371 -17.97 28.42 -4.38
C ALA A 371 -17.05 29.64 -4.56
N LYS A 372 -17.27 30.71 -3.80
CA LYS A 372 -16.42 31.91 -3.80
C LYS A 372 -15.02 31.62 -3.25
N ALA A 373 -14.92 30.83 -2.17
CA ALA A 373 -13.63 30.41 -1.62
C ALA A 373 -12.86 29.56 -2.63
N LYS A 374 -13.53 28.60 -3.27
CA LYS A 374 -12.94 27.81 -4.36
C LYS A 374 -12.45 28.71 -5.51
N ALA A 375 -13.25 29.67 -5.94
CA ALA A 375 -12.87 30.59 -7.00
C ALA A 375 -11.64 31.43 -6.65
N MET A 376 -11.49 31.87 -5.38
CA MET A 376 -10.31 32.61 -4.93
C MET A 376 -9.04 31.77 -5.07
N VAL A 377 -9.09 30.52 -4.60
CA VAL A 377 -7.95 29.59 -4.69
C VAL A 377 -7.65 29.24 -6.15
N GLU A 378 -8.66 28.98 -6.98
CA GLU A 378 -8.46 28.70 -8.41
C GLU A 378 -7.91 29.92 -9.18
N PHE A 379 -8.14 31.12 -8.65
CA PHE A 379 -7.61 32.36 -9.20
C PHE A 379 -6.24 32.71 -8.59
N ASN A 380 -5.19 32.06 -9.10
CA ASN A 380 -3.78 32.28 -8.74
C ASN A 380 -3.39 31.94 -7.29
N GLY A 381 -4.17 31.10 -6.59
CA GLY A 381 -3.86 30.62 -5.22
C GLY A 381 -3.77 29.10 -5.08
N LEU A 382 -3.74 28.37 -6.20
CA LEU A 382 -3.91 26.92 -6.24
C LEU A 382 -2.90 26.20 -5.35
N GLY A 383 -3.41 25.36 -4.46
CA GLY A 383 -2.61 24.54 -3.56
C GLY A 383 -2.01 25.27 -2.37
N HIS A 384 -2.14 26.60 -2.24
CA HIS A 384 -1.52 27.32 -1.13
C HIS A 384 -2.30 27.13 0.18
N SER A 385 -3.23 28.04 0.51
CA SER A 385 -3.98 28.00 1.76
C SER A 385 -5.43 28.47 1.56
N ALA A 386 -6.33 28.02 2.42
CA ALA A 386 -7.71 28.49 2.54
C ALA A 386 -8.16 28.38 3.99
N CYS A 387 -9.14 29.18 4.39
CA CYS A 387 -9.67 29.17 5.74
C CYS A 387 -11.20 29.17 5.79
N ILE A 388 -11.72 28.46 6.78
CA ILE A 388 -13.12 28.52 7.19
C ILE A 388 -13.20 28.82 8.69
N HIS A 389 -14.07 29.75 9.04
CA HIS A 389 -14.54 29.95 10.40
C HIS A 389 -15.96 29.39 10.50
N THR A 390 -16.17 28.38 11.35
CA THR A 390 -17.47 27.71 11.56
C THR A 390 -17.43 26.88 12.85
N ASN A 391 -18.59 26.69 13.48
CA ASN A 391 -18.77 25.75 14.59
C ASN A 391 -19.29 24.37 14.13
N ASP A 392 -19.40 24.14 12.81
CA ASP A 392 -19.79 22.86 12.21
C ASP A 392 -18.56 22.06 11.72
N ASP A 393 -18.21 21.03 12.49
CA ASP A 393 -17.13 20.09 12.18
C ASP A 393 -17.26 19.40 10.81
N GLN A 394 -18.48 19.06 10.38
CA GLN A 394 -18.70 18.39 9.12
C GLN A 394 -18.53 19.36 7.96
N LEU A 395 -19.01 20.59 8.11
CA LEU A 395 -18.79 21.64 7.13
C LEU A 395 -17.31 21.97 6.93
N ALA A 396 -16.52 22.03 8.01
CA ALA A 396 -15.08 22.26 7.90
C ALA A 396 -14.40 21.17 7.03
N LYS A 397 -14.82 19.91 7.17
CA LYS A 397 -14.35 18.79 6.34
C LYS A 397 -14.82 18.92 4.89
N ASP A 398 -16.09 19.24 4.68
CA ASP A 398 -16.66 19.41 3.34
C ASP A 398 -15.99 20.57 2.58
N PHE A 399 -15.68 21.67 3.27
CA PHE A 399 -14.87 22.78 2.75
C PHE A 399 -13.48 22.29 2.33
N GLY A 400 -12.83 21.49 3.17
CA GLY A 400 -11.52 20.90 2.87
C GLY A 400 -11.53 19.95 1.67
N VAL A 401 -12.64 19.24 1.43
CA VAL A 401 -12.82 18.41 0.22
C VAL A 401 -13.05 19.27 -1.03
N ALA A 402 -13.75 20.39 -0.90
CA ALA A 402 -14.17 21.23 -2.03
C ALA A 402 -13.08 22.19 -2.54
N VAL A 403 -12.27 22.76 -1.64
CA VAL A 403 -11.30 23.82 -1.96
C VAL A 403 -9.92 23.23 -2.23
N LYS A 404 -9.33 23.56 -3.38
CA LYS A 404 -8.01 23.04 -3.83
C LYS A 404 -6.82 23.72 -3.14
N ALA A 405 -6.81 23.77 -1.82
CA ALA A 405 -5.70 24.25 -1.00
C ALA A 405 -5.07 23.07 -0.25
N ILE A 406 -3.76 23.09 -0.04
CA ILE A 406 -3.07 22.07 0.76
C ILE A 406 -3.26 22.36 2.26
N ARG A 407 -3.14 23.63 2.68
CA ARG A 407 -3.39 24.06 4.05
C ARG A 407 -4.80 24.61 4.18
N VAL A 408 -5.72 23.78 4.69
CA VAL A 408 -7.07 24.20 5.05
C VAL A 408 -7.09 24.49 6.55
N ILE A 409 -7.32 25.74 6.90
CA ILE A 409 -7.22 26.27 8.26
C ILE A 409 -8.63 26.48 8.80
N TRP A 410 -8.89 25.99 10.01
CA TRP A 410 -10.21 26.07 10.63
C TRP A 410 -10.12 26.84 11.95
N ASN A 411 -10.91 27.92 12.08
CA ASN A 411 -10.99 28.77 13.27
C ASN A 411 -9.62 29.28 13.77
N ALA A 412 -8.76 29.75 12.85
CA ALA A 412 -7.44 30.27 13.20
C ALA A 412 -6.91 31.27 12.14
N PRO A 413 -6.02 32.20 12.54
CA PRO A 413 -5.41 33.18 11.63
C PRO A 413 -4.55 32.52 10.55
N THR A 414 -4.70 32.87 9.27
CA THR A 414 -4.07 32.07 8.20
C THR A 414 -2.57 32.26 8.03
N SER A 415 -2.02 33.42 8.39
CA SER A 415 -0.58 33.66 8.38
C SER A 415 0.15 32.71 9.32
N PHE A 416 -0.33 32.58 10.56
CA PHE A 416 0.26 31.70 11.58
C PHE A 416 -0.18 30.25 11.43
N GLY A 417 -1.45 30.02 11.09
CA GLY A 417 -1.96 28.68 10.80
C GLY A 417 -1.30 28.07 9.56
N GLY A 418 -0.95 28.87 8.55
CA GLY A 418 -0.32 28.39 7.33
C GLY A 418 1.14 28.00 7.51
N ILE A 419 1.90 28.80 8.28
CA ILE A 419 3.31 28.48 8.59
C ILE A 419 3.44 27.33 9.60
N GLY A 420 2.43 27.08 10.44
CA GLY A 420 2.32 25.90 11.31
C GLY A 420 2.83 26.09 12.74
N ASP A 421 2.57 25.11 13.61
CA ASP A 421 2.98 24.98 15.02
C ASP A 421 2.48 26.03 16.02
N VAL A 422 1.96 27.18 15.56
CA VAL A 422 1.46 28.26 16.45
C VAL A 422 0.01 28.02 16.88
N TYR A 423 -0.89 27.76 15.94
CA TYR A 423 -2.32 27.54 16.19
C TYR A 423 -2.80 26.15 15.78
N ASN A 424 -1.94 25.36 15.14
CA ASN A 424 -2.26 24.01 14.67
C ASN A 424 -1.00 23.15 14.65
N ALA A 425 -1.18 21.87 14.32
CA ALA A 425 -0.09 20.88 14.29
C ALA A 425 0.59 20.76 12.91
N PHE A 426 0.46 21.76 12.02
CA PHE A 426 1.21 21.74 10.76
C PHE A 426 2.70 21.94 11.04
N ILE A 427 3.56 21.40 10.16
CA ILE A 427 5.01 21.51 10.29
C ILE A 427 5.41 23.00 10.20
N PRO A 428 6.19 23.54 11.15
CA PRO A 428 6.63 24.94 11.12
C PRO A 428 7.57 25.17 9.93
N SER A 429 7.21 26.11 9.04
CA SER A 429 7.97 26.37 7.81
C SER A 429 7.75 27.77 7.24
N LEU A 430 8.77 28.25 6.52
CA LEU A 430 8.69 29.45 5.67
C LEU A 430 8.82 29.13 4.18
N THR A 431 8.70 27.85 3.82
CA THR A 431 8.61 27.36 2.44
C THR A 431 7.39 26.44 2.33
N LEU A 432 6.28 27.01 1.87
CA LEU A 432 4.98 26.36 1.84
C LEU A 432 4.72 25.77 0.45
N GLY A 433 4.88 24.46 0.30
CA GLY A 433 4.74 23.77 -0.99
C GLY A 433 3.28 23.63 -1.42
N CYS A 434 2.94 24.01 -2.64
CA CYS A 434 1.55 24.05 -3.14
C CYS A 434 1.10 22.75 -3.83
N GLY A 435 1.88 21.68 -3.74
CA GLY A 435 1.57 20.39 -4.35
C GLY A 435 1.35 20.46 -5.87
N SER A 436 0.73 19.43 -6.44
CA SER A 436 0.48 19.36 -7.88
C SER A 436 -0.45 20.47 -8.39
N TYR A 437 -1.30 21.03 -7.53
CA TYR A 437 -2.16 22.18 -7.87
C TYR A 437 -1.35 23.42 -8.21
N GLY A 438 -0.29 23.70 -7.45
CA GLY A 438 0.62 24.83 -7.70
C GLY A 438 1.86 24.46 -8.52
N HIS A 439 1.86 23.32 -9.21
CA HIS A 439 3.02 22.80 -9.97
C HIS A 439 4.28 22.63 -9.09
N ASN A 440 4.12 22.08 -7.89
CA ASN A 440 5.22 21.78 -6.97
C ASN A 440 5.34 20.27 -6.69
N SER A 441 6.56 19.80 -6.45
CA SER A 441 6.88 18.42 -6.05
C SER A 441 6.47 18.11 -4.61
N VAL A 442 6.30 19.14 -3.77
CA VAL A 442 5.92 19.03 -2.37
C VAL A 442 4.57 19.70 -2.12
N GLY A 443 3.66 18.96 -1.50
CA GLY A 443 2.33 19.43 -1.07
C GLY A 443 2.22 19.46 0.45
N ASP A 444 3.18 20.11 1.10
CA ASP A 444 3.26 20.25 2.56
C ASP A 444 4.18 21.45 2.90
N ASN A 445 4.33 21.74 4.19
CA ASN A 445 5.30 22.65 4.73
C ASN A 445 6.69 21.99 4.72
N VAL A 446 7.64 22.58 3.99
CA VAL A 446 8.99 21.99 3.83
C VAL A 446 9.74 22.03 5.16
N SER A 447 10.44 20.95 5.49
CA SER A 447 11.26 20.81 6.70
C SER A 447 12.43 19.84 6.47
N ALA A 448 13.17 19.50 7.52
CA ALA A 448 14.31 18.59 7.50
C ALA A 448 14.00 17.22 6.85
N VAL A 449 12.78 16.70 7.00
CA VAL A 449 12.38 15.43 6.36
C VAL A 449 12.52 15.45 4.84
N ASN A 450 12.39 16.61 4.20
CA ASN A 450 12.46 16.76 2.75
C ASN A 450 13.90 16.84 2.22
N LEU A 451 14.89 16.97 3.12
CA LEU A 451 16.31 17.13 2.79
C LEU A 451 17.13 15.88 3.11
N LEU A 452 16.47 14.71 3.13
CA LEU A 452 17.10 13.42 3.35
C LEU A 452 16.76 12.41 2.26
N ASN A 453 17.75 11.62 1.85
CA ASN A 453 17.56 10.35 1.17
C ASN A 453 17.37 9.24 2.21
N ILE A 454 16.30 8.45 2.08
CA ILE A 454 16.04 7.30 2.95
C ILE A 454 16.42 5.99 2.25
N LYS A 455 17.61 5.46 2.59
CA LYS A 455 18.05 4.15 2.13
C LYS A 455 17.31 3.05 2.89
N LYS A 456 16.85 2.02 2.16
CA LYS A 456 16.11 0.88 2.72
C LYS A 456 16.95 -0.39 2.64
N LEU A 457 17.27 -0.97 3.79
CA LEU A 457 17.91 -2.28 3.90
C LEU A 457 16.83 -3.34 4.20
N GLY A 458 16.64 -4.28 3.27
CA GLY A 458 15.68 -5.37 3.40
C GLY A 458 16.36 -6.71 3.68
N LYS A 459 16.08 -7.32 4.83
CA LYS A 459 16.56 -8.67 5.18
C LYS A 459 15.67 -9.73 4.54
N ARG A 460 16.26 -10.78 3.94
CA ARG A 460 15.50 -11.96 3.47
C ARG A 460 14.73 -12.55 4.65
N ARG A 461 13.45 -12.83 4.43
CA ARG A 461 12.57 -13.47 5.41
C ARG A 461 11.68 -14.50 4.72
N ASN A 462 11.31 -15.52 5.48
CA ASN A 462 10.17 -16.34 5.12
C ASN A 462 8.90 -15.63 5.57
N ASN A 463 7.92 -15.51 4.67
CA ASN A 463 6.60 -15.06 5.11
C ASN A 463 5.99 -16.12 6.02
N MET A 464 5.24 -15.65 7.03
CA MET A 464 4.40 -16.47 7.91
C MET A 464 3.62 -17.53 7.12
N GLN A 465 3.62 -18.76 7.64
CA GLN A 465 2.76 -19.86 7.21
C GLN A 465 1.68 -20.08 8.27
N TRP A 466 0.60 -20.76 7.91
CA TRP A 466 -0.39 -21.26 8.87
C TRP A 466 -0.53 -22.75 8.68
N PHE A 467 -1.08 -23.36 9.71
CA PHE A 467 -1.60 -24.70 9.65
C PHE A 467 -3.09 -24.62 9.97
N LYS A 468 -3.93 -24.71 8.94
CA LYS A 468 -5.38 -24.64 9.03
C LYS A 468 -6.00 -25.96 8.62
N VAL A 469 -6.79 -26.51 9.53
CA VAL A 469 -7.54 -27.76 9.42
C VAL A 469 -8.89 -27.52 10.12
N PRO A 470 -9.89 -28.41 9.95
CA PRO A 470 -11.14 -28.29 10.69
C PRO A 470 -10.91 -28.15 12.19
N SER A 471 -11.74 -27.34 12.84
CA SER A 471 -11.63 -27.09 14.28
C SER A 471 -11.85 -28.35 15.14
N LYS A 472 -12.55 -29.34 14.57
CA LYS A 472 -12.86 -30.62 15.21
C LYS A 472 -12.76 -31.74 14.18
N ILE A 473 -12.03 -32.79 14.53
CA ILE A 473 -11.85 -34.00 13.74
C ILE A 473 -12.20 -35.17 14.67
N TYR A 474 -13.30 -35.85 14.38
CA TYR A 474 -13.72 -37.06 15.08
C TYR A 474 -13.33 -38.26 14.24
N PHE A 475 -12.66 -39.24 14.83
CA PHE A 475 -12.22 -40.46 14.15
C PHE A 475 -12.48 -41.67 15.07
N GLU A 476 -12.20 -42.88 14.57
CA GLU A 476 -12.57 -44.19 15.13
C GLU A 476 -13.93 -44.70 14.66
N ARG A 477 -14.12 -46.01 14.80
CA ARG A 477 -15.38 -46.69 14.47
C ARG A 477 -16.57 -46.06 15.20
N ASN A 478 -17.65 -45.82 14.46
CA ASN A 478 -18.87 -45.17 14.94
C ASN A 478 -18.71 -43.70 15.35
N ALA A 479 -17.66 -43.00 14.89
CA ALA A 479 -17.49 -41.57 15.13
C ALA A 479 -18.70 -40.74 14.68
N ILE A 480 -19.52 -41.24 13.74
CA ILE A 480 -20.77 -40.62 13.30
C ILE A 480 -21.77 -40.37 14.45
N GLN A 481 -21.64 -41.08 15.57
CA GLN A 481 -22.44 -40.86 16.79
C GLN A 481 -22.34 -39.43 17.33
N TYR A 482 -21.26 -38.70 17.02
CA TYR A 482 -21.12 -37.31 17.43
C TYR A 482 -22.27 -36.41 16.92
N LEU A 483 -22.88 -36.76 15.78
CA LEU A 483 -24.05 -36.04 15.25
C LEU A 483 -25.23 -36.03 16.23
N SER A 484 -25.35 -37.02 17.12
CA SER A 484 -26.41 -37.08 18.15
C SER A 484 -26.19 -36.11 19.33
N THR A 485 -24.94 -35.66 19.54
CA THR A 485 -24.56 -34.84 20.71
C THR A 485 -24.09 -33.42 20.34
N MET A 486 -23.85 -33.15 19.05
CA MET A 486 -23.42 -31.83 18.58
C MET A 486 -24.40 -30.72 18.95
N LYS A 487 -23.90 -29.55 19.35
CA LYS A 487 -24.75 -28.40 19.73
C LYS A 487 -25.20 -27.58 18.51
N GLY A 488 -26.39 -26.98 18.62
CA GLY A 488 -26.95 -26.03 17.64
C GLY A 488 -27.16 -26.68 16.29
N VAL A 489 -28.04 -27.69 16.26
CA VAL A 489 -28.44 -28.45 15.08
C VAL A 489 -29.94 -28.56 15.09
N GLU A 490 -30.63 -27.78 14.25
CA GLU A 490 -32.09 -27.77 14.17
C GLU A 490 -32.57 -28.11 12.75
N LYS A 491 -31.88 -27.59 11.74
CA LYS A 491 -32.18 -27.78 10.31
C LYS A 491 -30.94 -28.25 9.56
N VAL A 492 -30.96 -29.50 9.10
CA VAL A 492 -29.84 -30.17 8.44
C VAL A 492 -30.12 -30.38 6.95
N MET A 493 -29.21 -29.90 6.11
CA MET A 493 -29.13 -30.28 4.70
C MET A 493 -28.09 -31.41 4.54
N ILE A 494 -28.52 -32.58 4.09
CA ILE A 494 -27.62 -33.67 3.71
C ILE A 494 -27.36 -33.59 2.21
N VAL A 495 -26.10 -33.40 1.82
CA VAL A 495 -25.64 -33.43 0.43
C VAL A 495 -24.91 -34.76 0.19
N THR A 496 -25.33 -35.50 -0.83
CA THR A 496 -24.83 -36.85 -1.12
C THR A 496 -25.03 -37.23 -2.60
N ASP A 497 -24.69 -38.46 -2.95
CA ASP A 497 -24.87 -39.04 -4.29
C ASP A 497 -25.84 -40.24 -4.28
N PRO A 498 -26.33 -40.68 -5.46
CA PRO A 498 -27.28 -41.79 -5.54
C PRO A 498 -26.73 -43.14 -5.07
N SER A 499 -25.41 -43.32 -5.06
CA SER A 499 -24.76 -44.57 -4.62
C SER A 499 -24.81 -44.69 -3.09
N MET A 500 -24.56 -43.61 -2.37
CA MET A 500 -24.66 -43.58 -0.90
C MET A 500 -26.08 -43.88 -0.41
N MET A 501 -27.09 -43.44 -1.17
CA MET A 501 -28.49 -43.80 -0.94
C MET A 501 -28.73 -45.30 -1.11
N LYS A 502 -28.25 -45.89 -2.22
CA LYS A 502 -28.40 -47.33 -2.50
C LYS A 502 -27.69 -48.22 -1.48
N LEU A 503 -26.55 -47.77 -0.97
CA LEU A 503 -25.79 -48.47 0.08
C LEU A 503 -26.35 -48.29 1.49
N GLY A 504 -27.40 -47.46 1.66
CA GLY A 504 -28.04 -47.21 2.96
C GLY A 504 -27.20 -46.39 3.94
N LEU A 505 -26.09 -45.78 3.51
CA LEU A 505 -25.21 -45.01 4.38
C LEU A 505 -25.86 -43.70 4.88
N VAL A 506 -26.76 -43.13 4.08
CA VAL A 506 -27.53 -41.94 4.46
C VAL A 506 -28.43 -42.21 5.67
N ASN A 507 -28.98 -43.42 5.78
CA ASN A 507 -29.82 -43.79 6.92
C ASN A 507 -29.01 -43.78 8.23
N LYS A 508 -27.74 -44.22 8.20
CA LYS A 508 -26.86 -44.15 9.38
C LYS A 508 -26.72 -42.71 9.90
N VAL A 509 -26.63 -41.72 9.02
CA VAL A 509 -26.61 -40.28 9.41
C VAL A 509 -27.95 -39.85 9.98
N ILE A 510 -29.05 -40.19 9.30
CA ILE A 510 -30.41 -39.83 9.73
C ILE A 510 -30.71 -40.41 11.11
N ASP A 511 -30.35 -41.67 11.38
CA ASP A 511 -30.56 -42.33 12.67
C ASP A 511 -29.88 -41.57 13.81
N GLN A 512 -28.65 -41.08 13.60
CA GLN A 512 -27.94 -40.27 14.61
C GLN A 512 -28.59 -38.90 14.83
N LEU A 513 -29.12 -38.28 13.78
CA LEU A 513 -29.84 -37.01 13.87
C LEU A 513 -31.21 -37.17 14.56
N GLN A 514 -31.87 -38.30 14.37
CA GLN A 514 -33.14 -38.63 15.02
C GLN A 514 -32.97 -39.06 16.49
N ALA A 515 -31.80 -39.59 16.87
CA ALA A 515 -31.47 -39.93 18.25
C ALA A 515 -31.24 -38.71 19.16
N ARG A 516 -31.35 -37.48 18.63
CA ARG A 516 -31.16 -36.23 19.37
C ARG A 516 -32.34 -35.93 20.28
N SER A 517 -32.07 -35.16 21.33
CA SER A 517 -33.12 -34.70 22.26
C SER A 517 -34.05 -33.65 21.65
N ASN A 518 -33.58 -32.89 20.66
CA ASN A 518 -34.35 -31.92 19.90
C ASN A 518 -34.81 -32.51 18.55
N GLN A 519 -35.94 -32.03 18.03
CA GLN A 519 -36.46 -32.49 16.74
C GLN A 519 -35.71 -31.82 15.59
N VAL A 520 -34.83 -32.56 14.92
CA VAL A 520 -34.08 -32.06 13.75
C VAL A 520 -34.91 -32.20 12.47
N THR A 521 -35.06 -31.10 11.74
CA THR A 521 -35.64 -31.08 10.41
C THR A 521 -34.56 -31.40 9.38
N ILE A 522 -34.77 -32.42 8.55
CA ILE A 522 -33.76 -32.91 7.60
C ILE A 522 -34.28 -32.72 6.17
N GLN A 523 -33.44 -32.16 5.30
CA GLN A 523 -33.65 -32.16 3.85
C GLN A 523 -32.45 -32.82 3.15
N LEU A 524 -32.72 -33.52 2.06
CA LEU A 524 -31.74 -34.29 1.30
C LEU A 524 -31.56 -33.69 -0.11
N PHE A 525 -30.31 -33.59 -0.54
CA PHE A 525 -29.91 -33.37 -1.93
C PHE A 525 -28.94 -34.49 -2.35
N SER A 526 -29.44 -35.43 -3.16
CA SER A 526 -28.72 -36.67 -3.53
C SER A 526 -28.27 -36.73 -4.99
N ASP A 527 -28.33 -35.60 -5.70
CA ASP A 527 -28.13 -35.54 -7.16
C ASP A 527 -26.68 -35.23 -7.56
N VAL A 528 -25.71 -35.35 -6.65
CA VAL A 528 -24.32 -35.03 -6.97
C VAL A 528 -23.70 -36.14 -7.82
N GLU A 529 -23.25 -35.80 -9.03
CA GLU A 529 -22.53 -36.71 -9.91
C GLU A 529 -21.00 -36.69 -9.66
N PRO A 530 -20.25 -37.74 -10.06
CA PRO A 530 -18.79 -37.67 -10.15
C PRO A 530 -18.34 -36.49 -11.03
N ASP A 531 -17.29 -35.78 -10.60
CA ASP A 531 -16.84 -34.53 -11.24
C ASP A 531 -17.99 -33.51 -11.40
N PRO A 532 -18.52 -32.97 -10.27
CA PRO A 532 -19.80 -32.27 -10.23
C PRO A 532 -19.79 -31.00 -11.09
N ASP A 533 -20.85 -30.81 -11.88
CA ASP A 533 -21.01 -29.63 -12.72
C ASP A 533 -21.53 -28.42 -11.94
N ILE A 534 -21.12 -27.23 -12.37
CA ILE A 534 -21.57 -25.95 -11.80
C ILE A 534 -23.09 -25.80 -11.80
N SER A 535 -23.80 -26.42 -12.77
CA SER A 535 -25.27 -26.43 -12.79
C SER A 535 -25.87 -27.26 -11.65
N THR A 536 -25.29 -28.40 -11.30
CA THR A 536 -25.70 -29.20 -10.12
C THR A 536 -25.47 -28.42 -8.84
N VAL A 537 -24.32 -27.76 -8.70
CA VAL A 537 -24.02 -26.91 -7.54
C VAL A 537 -25.02 -25.77 -7.39
N ARG A 538 -25.37 -25.08 -8.48
CA ARG A 538 -26.35 -23.99 -8.45
C ARG A 538 -27.75 -24.47 -8.04
N ARG A 539 -28.20 -25.61 -8.57
CA ARG A 539 -29.48 -26.22 -8.14
C ARG A 539 -29.47 -26.56 -6.65
N GLY A 540 -28.42 -27.22 -6.18
CA GLY A 540 -28.26 -27.55 -4.76
C GLY A 540 -28.22 -26.30 -3.88
N ALA A 541 -27.51 -25.25 -4.30
CA ALA A 541 -27.42 -23.98 -3.58
C ALA A 541 -28.78 -23.28 -3.44
N GLU A 542 -29.62 -23.29 -4.47
CA GLU A 542 -30.99 -22.74 -4.37
C GLU A 542 -31.86 -23.54 -3.40
N ILE A 543 -31.71 -24.87 -3.37
CA ILE A 543 -32.41 -25.73 -2.41
C ILE A 543 -31.92 -25.43 -0.98
N VAL A 544 -30.61 -25.33 -0.76
CA VAL A 544 -30.00 -24.96 0.53
C VAL A 544 -30.52 -23.59 0.98
N LYS A 545 -30.55 -22.61 0.08
CA LYS A 545 -31.03 -21.25 0.34
C LYS A 545 -32.51 -21.21 0.71
N GLY A 546 -33.36 -21.98 0.01
CA GLY A 546 -34.79 -22.08 0.33
C GLY A 546 -35.05 -22.78 1.66
N PHE A 547 -34.23 -23.78 2.00
CA PHE A 547 -34.35 -24.53 3.25
C PHE A 547 -33.81 -23.77 4.48
N GLN A 548 -32.78 -22.94 4.28
CA GLN A 548 -32.07 -22.21 5.33
C GLN A 548 -31.58 -23.13 6.47
N PRO A 549 -30.69 -24.11 6.18
CA PRO A 549 -30.12 -24.97 7.22
C PRO A 549 -29.16 -24.18 8.12
N ASP A 550 -29.01 -24.65 9.35
CA ASP A 550 -27.90 -24.27 10.25
C ASP A 550 -26.72 -25.26 10.15
N THR A 551 -26.91 -26.39 9.48
CA THR A 551 -25.90 -27.43 9.34
C THR A 551 -26.01 -28.07 7.95
N ILE A 552 -24.90 -28.14 7.23
CA ILE A 552 -24.76 -28.87 5.96
C ILE A 552 -23.83 -30.07 6.20
N ILE A 553 -24.33 -31.27 5.93
CA ILE A 553 -23.57 -32.52 6.03
C ILE A 553 -23.30 -33.03 4.63
N ALA A 554 -22.03 -33.10 4.25
CA ALA A 554 -21.58 -33.73 3.02
C ALA A 554 -21.17 -35.18 3.32
N LEU A 555 -21.99 -36.13 2.91
CA LEU A 555 -21.73 -37.57 3.05
C LEU A 555 -21.41 -38.17 1.68
N GLY A 556 -20.14 -38.46 1.43
CA GLY A 556 -19.72 -39.02 0.14
C GLY A 556 -18.21 -38.95 -0.09
N GLY A 557 -17.79 -39.20 -1.34
CA GLY A 557 -16.43 -38.95 -1.77
C GLY A 557 -16.14 -37.46 -2.02
N GLY A 558 -14.95 -37.16 -2.56
CA GLY A 558 -14.53 -35.77 -2.84
C GLY A 558 -15.50 -34.98 -3.71
N SER A 559 -16.13 -35.59 -4.72
CA SER A 559 -17.13 -34.92 -5.57
C SER A 559 -18.33 -34.38 -4.77
N VAL A 560 -18.83 -35.15 -3.79
CA VAL A 560 -19.94 -34.72 -2.92
C VAL A 560 -19.49 -33.56 -2.04
N MET A 561 -18.33 -33.68 -1.40
CA MET A 561 -17.82 -32.67 -0.48
C MET A 561 -17.47 -31.36 -1.22
N ASP A 562 -16.87 -31.44 -2.39
CA ASP A 562 -16.52 -30.26 -3.18
C ASP A 562 -17.78 -29.53 -3.66
N ALA A 563 -18.80 -30.26 -4.15
CA ALA A 563 -20.08 -29.68 -4.51
C ALA A 563 -20.75 -29.00 -3.30
N ALA A 564 -20.76 -29.67 -2.14
CA ALA A 564 -21.36 -29.15 -0.92
C ALA A 564 -20.64 -27.90 -0.39
N LYS A 565 -19.30 -27.82 -0.47
CA LYS A 565 -18.52 -26.63 -0.08
C LYS A 565 -18.94 -25.40 -0.89
N VAL A 566 -19.17 -25.57 -2.19
CA VAL A 566 -19.57 -24.46 -3.06
C VAL A 566 -21.05 -24.10 -2.87
N MET A 567 -21.92 -25.09 -2.60
CA MET A 567 -23.30 -24.81 -2.16
C MET A 567 -23.33 -24.02 -0.85
N TRP A 568 -22.48 -24.38 0.12
CA TRP A 568 -22.31 -23.66 1.38
C TRP A 568 -21.82 -22.23 1.16
N LEU A 569 -20.83 -22.03 0.29
CA LEU A 569 -20.34 -20.69 -0.08
C LEU A 569 -21.46 -19.81 -0.64
N PHE A 570 -22.24 -20.30 -1.61
CA PHE A 570 -23.34 -19.53 -2.19
C PHE A 570 -24.48 -19.26 -1.19
N TYR A 571 -24.67 -20.15 -0.21
CA TYR A 571 -25.64 -19.94 0.85
C TYR A 571 -25.21 -18.86 1.85
N GLU A 572 -23.95 -18.89 2.29
CA GLU A 572 -23.37 -17.88 3.17
C GLU A 572 -23.32 -16.51 2.48
N GLN A 573 -22.93 -16.48 1.21
CA GLN A 573 -22.59 -15.26 0.47
C GLN A 573 -23.29 -15.20 -0.91
N PRO A 574 -24.61 -14.97 -0.93
CA PRO A 574 -25.43 -15.06 -2.15
C PRO A 574 -25.10 -14.02 -3.23
N GLN A 575 -24.39 -12.96 -2.88
CA GLN A 575 -23.97 -11.87 -3.77
C GLN A 575 -22.66 -12.15 -4.53
N ILE A 576 -21.99 -13.27 -4.27
CA ILE A 576 -20.67 -13.56 -4.81
C ILE A 576 -20.72 -14.00 -6.28
N ASP A 577 -19.84 -13.46 -7.13
CA ASP A 577 -19.64 -13.98 -8.47
C ASP A 577 -18.63 -15.14 -8.42
N PHE A 578 -19.04 -16.30 -8.93
CA PHE A 578 -18.18 -17.47 -9.02
C PHE A 578 -16.88 -17.20 -9.80
N ARG A 579 -16.90 -16.31 -10.81
CA ARG A 579 -15.73 -16.01 -11.64
C ARG A 579 -14.60 -15.32 -10.87
N ASP A 580 -14.94 -14.58 -9.83
CA ASP A 580 -13.95 -13.92 -8.97
C ASP A 580 -13.21 -14.92 -8.07
N LEU A 581 -13.77 -16.14 -7.91
CA LEU A 581 -13.25 -17.19 -7.04
C LEU A 581 -12.26 -18.13 -7.73
N VAL A 582 -12.24 -18.15 -9.06
CA VAL A 582 -11.38 -19.04 -9.88
C VAL A 582 -10.01 -18.41 -10.17
N GLN A 583 -9.64 -17.35 -9.44
CA GLN A 583 -8.38 -16.64 -9.69
C GLN A 583 -7.17 -17.41 -9.15
N LYS A 584 -6.11 -17.49 -9.95
CA LYS A 584 -4.83 -18.10 -9.55
C LYS A 584 -4.09 -17.20 -8.57
N PHE A 585 -3.22 -17.78 -7.76
CA PHE A 585 -2.42 -17.03 -6.80
C PHE A 585 -1.01 -17.60 -6.62
N MET A 586 -0.05 -16.70 -6.35
CA MET A 586 1.30 -17.05 -5.93
C MET A 586 1.43 -17.16 -4.40
N ASP A 587 0.65 -16.36 -3.66
CA ASP A 587 0.50 -16.45 -2.21
C ASP A 587 -0.99 -16.41 -1.90
N ILE A 588 -1.52 -17.42 -1.20
CA ILE A 588 -2.95 -17.56 -0.91
C ILE A 588 -3.55 -16.33 -0.23
N ARG A 589 -2.74 -15.50 0.47
CA ARG A 589 -3.17 -14.22 1.06
C ARG A 589 -3.29 -13.06 0.10
N LYS A 590 -2.45 -13.03 -0.94
CA LYS A 590 -2.20 -11.85 -1.76
C LYS A 590 -3.01 -11.92 -3.04
N ARG A 591 -4.27 -12.33 -2.91
CA ARG A 591 -5.19 -12.48 -4.03
C ARG A 591 -5.68 -11.11 -4.49
N ALA A 592 -6.00 -11.02 -5.77
CA ALA A 592 -6.72 -9.88 -6.31
C ALA A 592 -8.14 -9.78 -5.70
N PHE A 593 -8.75 -10.93 -5.36
CA PHE A 593 -10.06 -11.02 -4.71
C PHE A 593 -9.95 -11.73 -3.36
N LYS A 594 -10.51 -11.14 -2.30
CA LYS A 594 -10.52 -11.72 -0.95
C LYS A 594 -11.78 -12.57 -0.79
N PHE A 595 -11.61 -13.86 -0.46
CA PHE A 595 -12.74 -14.71 -0.12
C PHE A 595 -13.45 -14.18 1.15
N PRO A 596 -14.78 -14.26 1.19
CA PRO A 596 -15.54 -13.92 2.38
C PRO A 596 -15.38 -14.97 3.47
N GLU A 597 -15.67 -14.57 4.71
CA GLU A 597 -15.74 -15.51 5.82
C GLU A 597 -17.03 -16.35 5.71
N LEU A 598 -16.94 -17.64 6.04
CA LEU A 598 -18.04 -18.61 6.00
C LEU A 598 -18.27 -19.19 7.40
N GLY A 599 -19.45 -19.78 7.60
CA GLY A 599 -19.81 -20.43 8.86
C GLY A 599 -20.68 -19.60 9.79
N GLU A 600 -21.17 -18.44 9.33
CA GLU A 600 -22.11 -17.61 10.09
C GLU A 600 -23.52 -18.18 10.05
N LYS A 601 -23.99 -18.63 8.87
CA LYS A 601 -25.34 -19.18 8.69
C LYS A 601 -25.42 -20.69 8.92
N ALA A 602 -24.42 -21.45 8.46
CA ALA A 602 -24.40 -22.89 8.60
C ALA A 602 -23.00 -23.45 8.91
N LYS A 603 -22.95 -24.50 9.73
CA LYS A 603 -21.77 -25.34 9.89
C LYS A 603 -21.64 -26.29 8.70
N TYR A 604 -20.42 -26.49 8.23
CA TYR A 604 -20.12 -27.51 7.23
C TYR A 604 -19.47 -28.74 7.89
N ILE A 605 -20.05 -29.93 7.68
CA ILE A 605 -19.51 -31.21 8.15
C ILE A 605 -19.13 -32.08 6.96
N GLY A 606 -17.86 -32.47 6.87
CA GLY A 606 -17.37 -33.46 5.91
C GLY A 606 -17.35 -34.86 6.50
N ILE A 607 -18.00 -35.82 5.83
CA ILE A 607 -18.00 -37.24 6.21
C ILE A 607 -17.57 -38.06 4.97
N PRO A 608 -16.29 -38.44 4.86
CA PRO A 608 -15.79 -39.16 3.70
C PRO A 608 -16.30 -40.61 3.68
N THR A 609 -16.73 -41.08 2.52
CA THR A 609 -17.10 -42.48 2.28
C THR A 609 -16.11 -43.21 1.36
N THR A 610 -14.98 -42.55 1.06
CA THR A 610 -13.81 -43.11 0.38
C THR A 610 -12.53 -42.63 1.04
N SER A 611 -11.44 -43.42 0.93
CA SER A 611 -10.14 -43.12 1.54
C SER A 611 -9.14 -42.63 0.48
N GLY A 612 -9.34 -41.42 -0.05
CA GLY A 612 -8.46 -40.86 -1.10
C GLY A 612 -8.28 -39.35 -1.04
N THR A 613 -9.38 -38.61 -1.04
CA THR A 613 -9.37 -37.17 -1.39
C THR A 613 -8.96 -36.21 -0.27
N GLY A 614 -9.16 -36.58 1.00
CA GLY A 614 -8.97 -35.67 2.14
C GLY A 614 -9.87 -34.42 2.12
N SER A 615 -10.92 -34.37 1.29
CA SER A 615 -11.77 -33.17 1.13
C SER A 615 -12.48 -32.76 2.42
N GLU A 616 -12.64 -33.68 3.38
CA GLU A 616 -13.18 -33.43 4.72
C GLU A 616 -12.29 -32.54 5.59
N VAL A 617 -11.02 -32.36 5.24
CA VAL A 617 -10.06 -31.52 5.98
C VAL A 617 -9.40 -30.42 5.13
N THR A 618 -9.67 -30.37 3.83
CA THR A 618 -8.98 -29.45 2.92
C THR A 618 -9.81 -28.22 2.56
N PRO A 619 -9.16 -27.09 2.23
CA PRO A 619 -9.79 -25.86 1.75
C PRO A 619 -10.06 -25.86 0.24
N PHE A 620 -10.00 -27.02 -0.42
CA PHE A 620 -10.10 -27.14 -1.87
C PHE A 620 -11.49 -27.65 -2.28
N ALA A 621 -11.96 -27.21 -3.45
CA ALA A 621 -13.12 -27.76 -4.12
C ALA A 621 -12.94 -27.68 -5.64
N VAL A 622 -13.18 -28.76 -6.37
CA VAL A 622 -13.07 -28.80 -7.83
C VAL A 622 -14.46 -28.91 -8.45
N ILE A 623 -14.87 -27.88 -9.19
CA ILE A 623 -16.15 -27.85 -9.90
C ILE A 623 -15.93 -27.86 -11.41
N SER A 624 -16.66 -28.72 -12.11
CA SER A 624 -16.63 -28.81 -13.57
C SER A 624 -17.59 -27.79 -14.19
N ASP A 625 -17.23 -27.32 -15.38
CA ASP A 625 -18.07 -26.56 -16.29
C ASP A 625 -18.08 -27.33 -17.62
N LYS A 626 -18.96 -28.33 -17.67
CA LYS A 626 -19.08 -29.26 -18.81
C LYS A 626 -19.48 -28.51 -20.08
N LYS A 627 -20.22 -27.41 -19.95
CA LYS A 627 -20.62 -26.54 -21.07
C LYS A 627 -19.41 -25.91 -21.76
N ASN A 628 -18.41 -25.47 -20.99
CA ASN A 628 -17.22 -24.82 -21.52
C ASN A 628 -15.96 -25.72 -21.49
N GLN A 629 -16.12 -27.01 -21.16
CA GLN A 629 -15.05 -28.01 -21.02
C GLN A 629 -13.90 -27.56 -20.11
N ARG A 630 -14.24 -26.99 -18.94
CA ARG A 630 -13.27 -26.49 -17.95
C ARG A 630 -13.48 -27.13 -16.58
N LYS A 631 -12.42 -27.29 -15.81
CA LYS A 631 -12.47 -27.59 -14.37
C LYS A 631 -11.94 -26.38 -13.60
N TYR A 632 -12.71 -25.94 -12.60
CA TYR A 632 -12.43 -24.76 -11.78
C TYR A 632 -12.00 -25.20 -10.38
N PRO A 633 -10.69 -25.23 -10.08
CA PRO A 633 -10.22 -25.45 -8.72
C PRO A 633 -10.42 -24.19 -7.89
N LEU A 634 -11.27 -24.28 -6.88
CA LEU A 634 -11.39 -23.31 -5.82
C LEU A 634 -10.46 -23.75 -4.69
N ALA A 635 -9.68 -22.81 -4.19
CA ALA A 635 -8.78 -23.03 -3.09
C ALA A 635 -8.94 -21.83 -2.17
N ASP A 636 -9.45 -21.96 -0.96
CA ASP A 636 -9.37 -20.88 0.04
C ASP A 636 -9.66 -21.44 1.42
N TYR A 637 -8.90 -21.00 2.44
CA TYR A 637 -9.08 -21.50 3.80
C TYR A 637 -10.49 -21.26 4.37
N SER A 638 -11.26 -20.34 3.80
CA SER A 638 -12.67 -20.13 4.15
C SER A 638 -13.54 -21.35 3.81
N LEU A 639 -13.15 -22.15 2.82
CA LEU A 639 -13.81 -23.41 2.43
C LEU A 639 -13.41 -24.60 3.31
N THR A 640 -12.56 -24.41 4.32
CA THR A 640 -12.18 -25.49 5.24
C THR A 640 -13.43 -25.95 6.01
N PRO A 641 -13.74 -27.25 6.02
CA PRO A 641 -14.85 -27.79 6.80
C PRO A 641 -14.81 -27.35 8.26
N THR A 642 -15.97 -27.08 8.85
CA THR A 642 -16.06 -26.75 10.28
C THR A 642 -15.70 -27.97 11.14
N ILE A 643 -16.16 -29.16 10.71
CA ILE A 643 -16.01 -30.44 11.39
C ILE A 643 -15.74 -31.53 10.35
N ALA A 644 -14.82 -32.44 10.66
CA ALA A 644 -14.62 -33.69 9.92
C ALA A 644 -15.00 -34.90 10.80
N ILE A 645 -15.66 -35.89 10.23
CA ILE A 645 -15.99 -37.16 10.90
C ILE A 645 -15.48 -38.33 10.05
N ILE A 646 -14.43 -39.00 10.52
CA ILE A 646 -13.68 -40.05 9.85
C ILE A 646 -14.11 -41.39 10.46
N ASP A 647 -15.15 -42.01 9.89
CA ASP A 647 -15.72 -43.26 10.40
C ASP A 647 -15.39 -44.43 9.47
N PRO A 648 -14.49 -45.36 9.86
CA PRO A 648 -14.08 -46.47 8.99
C PRO A 648 -15.22 -47.44 8.62
N ASP A 649 -16.33 -47.46 9.37
CA ASP A 649 -17.51 -48.28 9.01
C ASP A 649 -18.21 -47.80 7.73
N LEU A 650 -17.84 -46.61 7.20
CA LEU A 650 -18.40 -46.04 5.96
C LEU A 650 -17.60 -46.40 4.70
N VAL A 651 -16.40 -47.00 4.84
CA VAL A 651 -15.52 -47.35 3.70
C VAL A 651 -15.41 -48.85 3.45
N MET A 652 -16.11 -49.68 4.23
CA MET A 652 -16.01 -51.14 4.17
C MET A 652 -16.59 -51.76 2.89
N THR A 653 -17.50 -51.06 2.20
CA THR A 653 -18.14 -51.55 0.97
C THR A 653 -17.49 -51.02 -0.31
N VAL A 654 -16.36 -50.31 -0.19
CA VAL A 654 -15.68 -49.69 -1.34
C VAL A 654 -14.93 -50.76 -2.15
N PRO A 655 -15.18 -50.89 -3.47
CA PRO A 655 -14.54 -51.91 -4.31
C PRO A 655 -13.01 -51.86 -4.31
N ASP A 656 -12.37 -53.00 -4.55
CA ASP A 656 -10.92 -53.16 -4.51
C ASP A 656 -10.18 -52.21 -5.46
N PHE A 657 -10.65 -52.09 -6.71
CA PHE A 657 -10.02 -51.20 -7.69
C PHE A 657 -10.11 -49.71 -7.29
N VAL A 658 -11.22 -49.28 -6.68
CA VAL A 658 -11.38 -47.91 -6.14
C VAL A 658 -10.44 -47.72 -4.95
N THR A 659 -10.30 -48.75 -4.11
CA THR A 659 -9.41 -48.75 -2.94
C THR A 659 -7.95 -48.62 -3.35
N ALA A 660 -7.54 -49.31 -4.42
CA ALA A 660 -6.20 -49.22 -4.99
C ALA A 660 -5.94 -47.82 -5.57
N ASP A 661 -6.82 -47.34 -6.44
CA ASP A 661 -6.67 -46.03 -7.09
C ASP A 661 -6.63 -44.89 -6.05
N THR A 662 -7.53 -44.91 -5.06
CA THR A 662 -7.59 -43.88 -4.01
C THR A 662 -6.44 -43.97 -3.01
N GLY A 663 -5.98 -45.18 -2.66
CA GLY A 663 -4.84 -45.37 -1.75
C GLY A 663 -3.51 -44.91 -2.35
N MET A 664 -3.29 -45.12 -3.65
CA MET A 664 -2.13 -44.56 -4.34
C MET A 664 -2.20 -43.03 -4.47
N ASP A 665 -3.41 -42.47 -4.55
CA ASP A 665 -3.62 -41.02 -4.50
C ASP A 665 -3.20 -40.44 -3.15
N VAL A 666 -3.52 -41.13 -2.03
CA VAL A 666 -3.05 -40.76 -0.68
C VAL A 666 -1.52 -40.71 -0.63
N LEU A 667 -0.85 -41.69 -1.24
CA LEU A 667 0.62 -41.71 -1.30
C LEU A 667 1.17 -40.51 -2.08
N THR A 668 0.54 -40.20 -3.22
CA THR A 668 0.88 -39.03 -4.05
C THR A 668 0.72 -37.74 -3.25
N HIS A 669 -0.43 -37.55 -2.59
CA HIS A 669 -0.72 -36.40 -1.74
C HIS A 669 0.38 -36.20 -0.68
N ALA A 670 0.74 -37.27 0.03
CA ALA A 670 1.69 -37.19 1.12
C ALA A 670 3.12 -36.91 0.62
N ILE A 671 3.57 -37.56 -0.46
CA ILE A 671 4.91 -37.34 -1.03
C ILE A 671 5.05 -35.92 -1.60
N GLU A 672 4.04 -35.43 -2.33
CA GLU A 672 4.08 -34.07 -2.87
C GLU A 672 3.99 -33.01 -1.77
N ALA A 673 3.14 -33.20 -0.76
CA ALA A 673 3.07 -32.30 0.38
C ALA A 673 4.39 -32.24 1.15
N TYR A 674 5.06 -33.39 1.36
CA TYR A 674 6.36 -33.44 2.03
C TYR A 674 7.43 -32.70 1.23
N THR A 675 7.46 -32.88 -0.09
CA THR A 675 8.50 -32.32 -0.94
C THR A 675 8.21 -30.91 -1.46
N SER A 676 7.02 -30.38 -1.17
CA SER A 676 6.58 -29.05 -1.60
C SER A 676 7.50 -27.90 -1.16
N THR A 677 7.51 -26.83 -1.95
CA THR A 677 8.13 -25.54 -1.60
C THR A 677 7.48 -24.87 -0.40
N LEU A 678 6.26 -25.27 -0.04
CA LEU A 678 5.47 -24.80 1.09
C LEU A 678 5.48 -25.78 2.29
N ALA A 679 6.21 -26.88 2.20
CA ALA A 679 6.36 -27.83 3.28
C ALA A 679 6.96 -27.16 4.54
N ASN A 680 6.52 -27.62 5.70
CA ASN A 680 6.96 -27.16 7.03
C ASN A 680 6.85 -28.31 8.05
N ASP A 681 7.41 -28.12 9.24
CA ASP A 681 7.50 -29.17 10.26
C ASP A 681 6.14 -29.82 10.62
N TYR A 682 5.04 -29.06 10.58
CA TYR A 682 3.69 -29.59 10.84
C TYR A 682 3.20 -30.48 9.71
N THR A 683 3.35 -30.04 8.46
CA THR A 683 2.94 -30.84 7.29
C THR A 683 3.85 -32.04 7.10
N ASP A 684 5.12 -31.91 7.46
CA ASP A 684 6.14 -32.94 7.31
C ASP A 684 5.83 -34.15 8.20
N GLY A 685 5.48 -33.93 9.47
CA GLY A 685 5.09 -35.03 10.37
C GLY A 685 3.85 -35.79 9.89
N LEU A 686 2.83 -35.08 9.39
CA LEU A 686 1.60 -35.67 8.87
C LEU A 686 1.85 -36.47 7.58
N ALA A 687 2.62 -35.90 6.66
CA ALA A 687 2.95 -36.53 5.38
C ALA A 687 3.77 -37.80 5.58
N LEU A 688 4.83 -37.78 6.40
CA LEU A 688 5.66 -38.96 6.67
C LEU A 688 4.84 -40.08 7.31
N GLN A 689 3.99 -39.77 8.29
CA GLN A 689 3.14 -40.77 8.93
C GLN A 689 2.11 -41.37 7.95
N ALA A 690 1.52 -40.54 7.08
CA ALA A 690 0.62 -41.03 6.03
C ALA A 690 1.35 -41.97 5.06
N ILE A 691 2.56 -41.60 4.59
CA ILE A 691 3.38 -42.43 3.69
C ILE A 691 3.64 -43.80 4.33
N LYS A 692 4.10 -43.82 5.59
CA LYS A 692 4.35 -45.07 6.33
C LYS A 692 3.10 -45.95 6.38
N MET A 693 1.96 -45.37 6.76
CA MET A 693 0.69 -46.11 6.87
C MET A 693 0.25 -46.69 5.53
N VAL A 694 0.43 -45.96 4.42
CA VAL A 694 0.08 -46.46 3.08
C VAL A 694 0.93 -47.68 2.71
N PHE A 695 2.26 -47.60 2.87
CA PHE A 695 3.14 -48.74 2.59
C PHE A 695 2.85 -49.97 3.48
N GLU A 696 2.42 -49.75 4.73
CA GLU A 696 2.12 -50.84 5.66
C GLU A 696 0.74 -51.49 5.41
N ASN A 697 -0.26 -50.77 4.88
CA ASN A 697 -1.67 -51.20 4.95
C ASN A 697 -2.41 -51.25 3.61
N LEU A 698 -1.91 -50.62 2.54
CA LEU A 698 -2.69 -50.49 1.31
C LEU A 698 -3.02 -51.84 0.66
N GLU A 699 -2.04 -52.74 0.57
CA GLU A 699 -2.20 -54.06 -0.06
C GLU A 699 -3.30 -54.88 0.66
N GLU A 700 -3.25 -54.92 2.00
CA GLU A 700 -4.25 -55.63 2.82
C GLU A 700 -5.64 -54.96 2.75
N SER A 701 -5.68 -53.62 2.65
CA SER A 701 -6.93 -52.87 2.47
C SER A 701 -7.59 -53.19 1.13
N VAL A 702 -6.81 -53.28 0.04
CA VAL A 702 -7.28 -53.62 -1.31
C VAL A 702 -7.77 -55.06 -1.39
N ALA A 703 -7.11 -55.99 -0.70
CA ALA A 703 -7.58 -57.39 -0.61
C ALA A 703 -8.94 -57.53 0.08
N GLY A 704 -9.47 -56.48 0.70
CA GLY A 704 -10.86 -56.39 1.20
C GLY A 704 -11.14 -57.14 2.51
N ASN A 705 -10.14 -57.81 3.09
CA ASN A 705 -10.35 -58.76 4.20
C ASN A 705 -10.01 -58.19 5.59
N SER A 706 -9.62 -56.92 5.70
CA SER A 706 -9.11 -56.35 6.95
C SER A 706 -9.73 -55.00 7.29
N PHE A 707 -10.52 -54.99 8.37
CA PHE A 707 -11.04 -53.75 8.96
C PHE A 707 -9.91 -52.83 9.43
N ALA A 708 -8.86 -53.40 10.05
CA ALA A 708 -7.73 -52.63 10.55
C ALA A 708 -7.01 -51.91 9.40
N ALA A 709 -6.73 -52.59 8.29
CA ALA A 709 -6.10 -51.96 7.13
C ALA A 709 -6.96 -50.85 6.53
N ARG A 710 -8.27 -51.06 6.41
CA ARG A 710 -9.23 -50.05 5.93
C ARG A 710 -9.27 -48.81 6.81
N GLU A 711 -9.28 -48.99 8.13
CA GLU A 711 -9.21 -47.91 9.12
C GLU A 711 -7.90 -47.13 9.01
N LYS A 712 -6.76 -47.81 8.91
CA LYS A 712 -5.45 -47.13 8.75
C LYS A 712 -5.40 -46.35 7.45
N MET A 713 -5.87 -46.90 6.34
CA MET A 713 -5.94 -46.17 5.06
C MET A 713 -6.88 -44.96 5.12
N HIS A 714 -8.00 -45.07 5.84
CA HIS A 714 -8.93 -43.95 6.02
C HIS A 714 -8.28 -42.79 6.79
N ASN A 715 -7.61 -43.12 7.91
CA ASN A 715 -6.85 -42.14 8.67
C ASN A 715 -5.66 -41.56 7.88
N ALA A 716 -4.94 -42.38 7.11
CA ALA A 716 -3.84 -41.92 6.26
C ALA A 716 -4.31 -40.90 5.21
N SER A 717 -5.49 -41.11 4.62
CA SER A 717 -6.10 -40.16 3.69
C SER A 717 -6.35 -38.80 4.33
N THR A 718 -6.95 -38.78 5.53
CA THR A 718 -7.18 -37.53 6.27
C THR A 718 -5.87 -36.85 6.66
N MET A 719 -4.86 -37.60 7.11
CA MET A 719 -3.54 -37.04 7.46
C MET A 719 -2.84 -36.42 6.24
N ALA A 720 -2.86 -37.10 5.10
CA ALA A 720 -2.37 -36.54 3.85
C ALA A 720 -3.17 -35.27 3.46
N GLY A 721 -4.49 -35.31 3.60
CA GLY A 721 -5.41 -34.18 3.46
C GLY A 721 -4.97 -32.95 4.27
N MET A 722 -4.73 -33.12 5.56
CA MET A 722 -4.25 -32.06 6.46
C MET A 722 -2.88 -31.51 6.04
N ALA A 723 -1.99 -32.36 5.54
CA ALA A 723 -0.68 -31.97 5.04
C ALA A 723 -0.79 -31.12 3.77
N PHE A 724 -1.45 -31.62 2.72
CA PHE A 724 -1.53 -30.91 1.44
C PHE A 724 -2.50 -29.71 1.48
N ALA A 725 -3.45 -29.66 2.41
CA ALA A 725 -4.23 -28.46 2.72
C ALA A 725 -3.33 -27.25 3.06
N ASN A 726 -2.12 -27.49 3.55
CA ASN A 726 -1.19 -26.45 4.02
C ASN A 726 0.14 -26.42 3.28
N ALA A 727 0.55 -27.52 2.66
CA ALA A 727 1.74 -27.61 1.82
C ALA A 727 1.43 -27.62 0.32
N PHE A 728 0.15 -27.72 -0.09
CA PHE A 728 -0.25 -27.88 -1.49
C PHE A 728 0.32 -29.17 -2.12
N LEU A 729 -0.01 -29.37 -3.40
CA LEU A 729 0.39 -30.51 -4.20
C LEU A 729 1.34 -30.07 -5.31
N GLY A 730 1.94 -31.03 -6.00
CA GLY A 730 3.02 -30.79 -6.96
C GLY A 730 2.62 -31.07 -8.40
N MET A 731 3.63 -31.31 -9.22
CA MET A 731 3.45 -31.46 -10.67
C MET A 731 2.74 -32.76 -11.08
N SER A 732 2.71 -33.80 -10.23
CA SER A 732 1.94 -35.01 -10.50
C SER A 732 0.47 -34.66 -10.63
N HIS A 733 -0.07 -33.94 -9.64
CA HIS A 733 -1.45 -33.45 -9.65
C HIS A 733 -1.71 -32.49 -10.82
N SER A 734 -0.78 -31.57 -11.08
CA SER A 734 -0.90 -30.66 -12.23
C SER A 734 -1.10 -31.40 -13.56
N MET A 735 -0.30 -32.44 -13.82
CA MET A 735 -0.44 -33.27 -15.03
C MET A 735 -1.70 -34.13 -14.96
N ALA A 736 -1.98 -34.75 -13.82
CA ALA A 736 -3.13 -35.64 -13.65
C ALA A 736 -4.48 -34.93 -13.87
N HIS A 737 -4.64 -33.69 -13.40
CA HIS A 737 -5.84 -32.89 -13.64
C HIS A 737 -6.13 -32.71 -15.13
N LYS A 738 -5.08 -32.49 -15.94
CA LYS A 738 -5.24 -32.21 -17.38
C LYS A 738 -5.38 -33.49 -18.19
N ILE A 739 -4.60 -34.53 -17.89
CA ILE A 739 -4.75 -35.85 -18.53
C ILE A 739 -6.17 -36.40 -18.30
N GLY A 740 -6.68 -36.34 -17.07
CA GLY A 740 -8.04 -36.80 -16.77
C GLY A 740 -9.13 -35.99 -17.49
N ALA A 741 -8.91 -34.69 -17.73
CA ALA A 741 -9.85 -33.86 -18.47
C ALA A 741 -9.87 -34.18 -19.98
N PHE A 742 -8.73 -34.48 -20.59
CA PHE A 742 -8.61 -34.79 -22.03
C PHE A 742 -8.96 -36.24 -22.35
N HIS A 743 -8.51 -37.18 -21.51
CA HIS A 743 -8.53 -38.63 -21.80
C HIS A 743 -9.46 -39.41 -20.89
N HIS A 744 -10.19 -38.75 -19.99
CA HIS A 744 -11.17 -39.37 -19.09
C HIS A 744 -10.59 -40.50 -18.20
N THR A 745 -9.30 -40.38 -17.83
CA THR A 745 -8.65 -41.31 -16.91
C THR A 745 -9.10 -41.12 -15.47
N VAL A 746 -9.04 -42.20 -14.68
CA VAL A 746 -9.33 -42.14 -13.23
C VAL A 746 -8.21 -41.36 -12.53
N HIS A 747 -8.59 -40.39 -11.68
CA HIS A 747 -7.65 -39.43 -11.07
C HIS A 747 -6.53 -40.10 -10.27
N GLY A 748 -6.87 -40.88 -9.24
CA GLY A 748 -5.88 -41.55 -8.38
C GLY A 748 -4.95 -42.50 -9.15
N ARG A 749 -5.49 -43.19 -10.15
CA ARG A 749 -4.68 -44.02 -11.07
C ARG A 749 -3.69 -43.19 -11.90
N THR A 750 -4.14 -42.04 -12.41
CA THR A 750 -3.30 -41.14 -13.20
C THR A 750 -2.14 -40.62 -12.37
N ASN A 751 -2.40 -40.24 -11.12
CA ASN A 751 -1.37 -39.87 -10.15
C ASN A 751 -0.42 -41.03 -9.85
N ALA A 752 -0.93 -42.24 -9.62
CA ALA A 752 -0.12 -43.43 -9.38
C ALA A 752 0.88 -43.69 -10.53
N ILE A 753 0.42 -43.62 -11.78
CA ILE A 753 1.25 -43.81 -12.98
C ILE A 753 2.37 -42.75 -13.08
N LEU A 754 2.06 -41.49 -12.75
CA LEU A 754 3.01 -40.36 -12.89
C LEU A 754 4.04 -40.28 -11.75
N LEU A 755 3.67 -40.67 -10.53
CA LEU A 755 4.45 -40.39 -9.32
C LEU A 755 5.89 -40.92 -9.36
N PRO A 756 6.19 -42.16 -9.81
CA PRO A 756 7.57 -42.65 -9.91
C PRO A 756 8.48 -41.74 -10.74
N TYR A 757 7.96 -41.22 -11.86
CA TYR A 757 8.68 -40.29 -12.73
C TYR A 757 8.91 -38.93 -12.07
N VAL A 758 7.89 -38.41 -11.40
CA VAL A 758 7.96 -37.14 -10.69
C VAL A 758 8.96 -37.21 -9.54
N ILE A 759 9.05 -38.32 -8.80
CA ILE A 759 10.04 -38.55 -7.75
C ILE A 759 11.46 -38.45 -8.32
N ARG A 760 11.75 -39.13 -9.44
CA ARG A 760 13.06 -39.08 -10.10
C ARG A 760 13.42 -37.67 -10.57
N TYR A 761 12.45 -37.00 -11.18
CA TYR A 761 12.61 -35.63 -11.67
C TYR A 761 12.89 -34.63 -10.55
N ASN A 762 12.09 -34.68 -9.48
CA ASN A 762 12.18 -33.79 -8.34
C ASN A 762 13.34 -34.13 -7.40
N GLY A 763 13.83 -35.37 -7.41
CA GLY A 763 15.04 -35.79 -6.68
C GLY A 763 16.34 -35.36 -7.35
N THR A 764 16.26 -34.79 -8.56
CA THR A 764 17.41 -34.23 -9.27
C THR A 764 17.55 -32.72 -9.00
N LYS A 765 18.78 -32.26 -8.72
CA LYS A 765 19.05 -30.84 -8.47
C LYS A 765 18.66 -29.98 -9.69
N PRO A 766 17.78 -28.97 -9.52
CA PRO A 766 17.24 -28.24 -10.66
C PRO A 766 18.20 -27.19 -11.21
N ALA A 767 18.24 -27.05 -12.54
CA ALA A 767 18.85 -25.88 -13.19
C ALA A 767 18.00 -24.60 -12.99
N LYS A 768 16.67 -24.74 -12.84
CA LYS A 768 15.73 -23.65 -12.56
C LYS A 768 14.94 -23.95 -11.29
N THR A 769 15.18 -23.17 -10.25
CA THR A 769 14.54 -23.33 -8.96
C THR A 769 13.12 -22.79 -8.96
N ALA A 770 12.27 -23.34 -8.08
CA ALA A 770 10.93 -22.80 -7.88
C ALA A 770 10.98 -21.38 -7.32
N THR A 771 10.01 -20.56 -7.70
CA THR A 771 9.85 -19.20 -7.19
C THR A 771 9.24 -19.27 -5.80
N TRP A 772 9.87 -18.62 -4.81
CA TRP A 772 9.36 -18.50 -3.43
C TRP A 772 9.31 -19.78 -2.57
N PRO A 773 10.40 -20.55 -2.44
CA PRO A 773 10.42 -21.63 -1.47
C PRO A 773 10.48 -21.12 -0.02
N LYS A 774 9.90 -21.89 0.89
CA LYS A 774 10.01 -21.67 2.36
C LYS A 774 11.34 -22.16 2.91
N TYR A 775 12.04 -23.02 2.18
CA TYR A 775 13.41 -23.40 2.49
C TYR A 775 14.44 -22.32 2.05
N ASN A 776 15.65 -22.42 2.58
CA ASN A 776 16.75 -21.49 2.23
C ASN A 776 17.58 -21.97 1.04
N TYR A 777 17.60 -23.27 0.79
CA TYR A 777 18.28 -23.94 -0.30
C TYR A 777 17.47 -25.18 -0.68
N TRP A 778 17.58 -25.59 -1.95
CA TRP A 778 16.86 -26.77 -2.46
C TRP A 778 17.34 -28.05 -1.77
N LYS A 779 16.41 -28.90 -1.33
CA LYS A 779 16.67 -30.12 -0.54
C LYS A 779 15.69 -31.27 -0.81
N ALA A 780 15.12 -31.33 -2.01
CA ALA A 780 14.08 -32.32 -2.32
C ALA A 780 14.64 -33.75 -2.36
N ASN A 781 15.87 -33.94 -2.84
CA ASN A 781 16.59 -35.22 -2.79
C ASN A 781 16.76 -35.76 -1.36
N GLU A 782 17.15 -34.91 -0.42
CA GLU A 782 17.26 -35.26 1.00
C GLU A 782 15.90 -35.66 1.57
N LYS A 783 14.83 -34.95 1.19
CA LYS A 783 13.46 -35.33 1.58
C LYS A 783 13.05 -36.70 1.03
N TYR A 784 13.34 -37.01 -0.23
CA TYR A 784 13.09 -38.36 -0.74
C TYR A 784 13.94 -39.43 -0.02
N GLN A 785 15.15 -39.07 0.43
CA GLN A 785 15.98 -39.93 1.26
C GLN A 785 15.34 -40.24 2.62
N ASP A 786 14.72 -39.26 3.26
CA ASP A 786 13.99 -39.46 4.52
C ASP A 786 12.85 -40.45 4.35
N ILE A 787 12.09 -40.32 3.25
CA ILE A 787 10.99 -41.24 2.94
C ILE A 787 11.54 -42.66 2.74
N ALA A 788 12.58 -42.83 1.93
CA ALA A 788 13.16 -44.15 1.67
C ALA A 788 13.63 -44.84 2.96
N LYS A 789 14.28 -44.10 3.87
CA LYS A 789 14.68 -44.61 5.19
C LYS A 789 13.48 -45.01 6.03
N LEU A 790 12.42 -44.20 6.03
CA LEU A 790 11.21 -44.44 6.82
C LEU A 790 10.52 -45.76 6.45
N VAL A 791 10.49 -46.09 5.15
CA VAL A 791 9.83 -47.30 4.63
C VAL A 791 10.77 -48.49 4.49
N GLY A 792 12.00 -48.40 5.03
CA GLY A 792 12.95 -49.52 5.07
C GLY A 792 13.67 -49.82 3.75
N LEU A 793 13.74 -48.86 2.83
CA LEU A 793 14.50 -48.98 1.59
C LEU A 793 15.97 -48.60 1.78
N LYS A 794 16.85 -49.14 0.93
CA LYS A 794 18.26 -48.74 0.91
C LYS A 794 18.38 -47.28 0.48
N ALA A 795 19.09 -46.48 1.27
CA ALA A 795 19.09 -45.02 1.16
C ALA A 795 20.41 -44.41 1.67
N ASP A 796 21.55 -44.99 1.29
CA ASP A 796 22.86 -44.53 1.76
C ASP A 796 23.19 -43.13 1.21
N THR A 797 22.80 -42.86 -0.04
CA THR A 797 22.85 -41.52 -0.65
C THR A 797 21.46 -41.04 -1.09
N PRO A 798 21.24 -39.71 -1.22
CA PRO A 798 19.99 -39.18 -1.77
C PRO A 798 19.66 -39.73 -3.17
N GLU A 799 20.67 -39.90 -4.02
CA GLU A 799 20.49 -40.39 -5.39
C GLU A 799 19.97 -41.83 -5.40
N GLU A 800 20.59 -42.71 -4.60
CA GLU A 800 20.15 -44.10 -4.44
C GLU A 800 18.73 -44.16 -3.87
N ALA A 801 18.45 -43.33 -2.87
CA ALA A 801 17.16 -43.30 -2.22
C ALA A 801 16.03 -42.85 -3.15
N VAL A 802 16.26 -41.85 -4.00
CA VAL A 802 15.27 -41.39 -5.00
C VAL A 802 14.93 -42.52 -5.98
N ILE A 803 15.95 -43.24 -6.47
CA ILE A 803 15.76 -44.35 -7.41
C ILE A 803 14.95 -45.48 -6.74
N ASN A 804 15.36 -45.90 -5.54
CA ASN A 804 14.71 -46.99 -4.82
C ASN A 804 13.29 -46.64 -4.40
N LEU A 805 13.03 -45.39 -3.99
CA LEU A 805 11.69 -44.94 -3.65
C LEU A 805 10.77 -44.92 -4.88
N ALA A 806 11.24 -44.39 -6.03
CA ALA A 806 10.47 -44.39 -7.26
C ALA A 806 10.10 -45.82 -7.69
N GLN A 807 11.04 -46.76 -7.57
CA GLN A 807 10.78 -48.19 -7.84
C GLN A 807 9.75 -48.78 -6.86
N ALA A 808 9.90 -48.53 -5.55
CA ALA A 808 8.97 -49.05 -4.54
C ALA A 808 7.54 -48.55 -4.73
N VAL A 809 7.37 -47.30 -5.16
CA VAL A 809 6.06 -46.72 -5.52
C VAL A 809 5.47 -47.43 -6.75
N TYR A 810 6.27 -47.68 -7.78
CA TYR A 810 5.84 -48.44 -8.96
C TYR A 810 5.40 -49.86 -8.59
N ASP A 811 6.24 -50.59 -7.84
CA ASP A 811 5.98 -51.97 -7.44
C ASP A 811 4.74 -52.07 -6.54
N LEU A 812 4.51 -51.09 -5.66
CA LEU A 812 3.30 -51.04 -4.84
C LEU A 812 2.04 -50.91 -5.72
N GLY A 813 2.07 -50.03 -6.72
CA GLY A 813 1.00 -49.86 -7.70
C GLY A 813 0.64 -51.16 -8.43
N GLU A 814 1.64 -51.92 -8.87
CA GLU A 814 1.43 -53.24 -9.48
C GLU A 814 0.85 -54.26 -8.51
N ARG A 815 1.35 -54.33 -7.26
CA ARG A 815 0.84 -55.27 -6.24
C ARG A 815 -0.61 -55.03 -5.86
N VAL A 816 -1.08 -53.78 -5.93
CA VAL A 816 -2.49 -53.44 -5.68
C VAL A 816 -3.37 -53.54 -6.93
N GLY A 817 -2.83 -54.05 -8.04
CA GLY A 817 -3.59 -54.37 -9.25
C GLY A 817 -3.76 -53.23 -10.25
N ILE A 818 -2.94 -52.17 -10.18
CA ILE A 818 -2.97 -51.08 -11.17
C ILE A 818 -2.04 -51.40 -12.33
N GLU A 819 -2.54 -51.25 -13.56
CA GLU A 819 -1.69 -51.25 -14.76
C GLU A 819 -0.96 -49.90 -14.87
N MET A 820 0.32 -49.88 -14.49
CA MET A 820 1.11 -48.66 -14.26
C MET A 820 1.64 -47.98 -15.55
N ASN A 821 0.77 -47.79 -16.54
CA ASN A 821 1.03 -47.02 -17.77
C ASN A 821 -0.26 -46.52 -18.44
N PHE A 822 -0.18 -45.45 -19.24
CA PHE A 822 -1.37 -44.90 -19.92
C PHE A 822 -1.84 -45.72 -21.12
N LYS A 823 -0.95 -46.44 -21.80
CA LYS A 823 -1.30 -47.30 -22.95
C LYS A 823 -2.30 -48.40 -22.55
N ALA A 824 -2.18 -48.95 -21.35
CA ALA A 824 -3.09 -49.96 -20.80
C ALA A 824 -4.47 -49.38 -20.41
N GLN A 825 -4.60 -48.05 -20.29
CA GLN A 825 -5.87 -47.40 -19.96
C GLN A 825 -6.78 -47.20 -21.18
N GLY A 826 -6.44 -47.79 -22.34
CA GLY A 826 -7.26 -47.71 -23.56
C GLY A 826 -7.11 -46.42 -24.36
N ILE A 827 -6.11 -45.58 -24.03
CA ILE A 827 -5.82 -44.34 -24.77
C ILE A 827 -5.01 -44.68 -26.02
N LYS A 828 -5.43 -44.16 -27.17
CA LYS A 828 -4.66 -44.34 -28.42
C LYS A 828 -3.41 -43.48 -28.39
N GLU A 829 -2.29 -44.05 -28.84
CA GLU A 829 -0.98 -43.39 -28.86
C GLU A 829 -1.01 -42.05 -29.59
N LYS A 830 -1.66 -42.04 -30.75
CA LYS A 830 -1.83 -40.82 -31.54
C LYS A 830 -2.57 -39.74 -30.77
N ASP A 831 -3.71 -40.07 -30.16
CA ASP A 831 -4.54 -39.11 -29.44
C ASP A 831 -3.81 -38.54 -28.21
N PHE A 832 -3.01 -39.38 -27.53
CA PHE A 832 -2.18 -38.95 -26.40
C PHE A 832 -1.04 -38.02 -26.84
N MET A 833 -0.31 -38.38 -27.91
CA MET A 833 0.81 -37.57 -28.40
C MET A 833 0.33 -36.25 -29.03
N ASP A 834 -0.78 -36.25 -29.75
CA ASP A 834 -1.35 -35.05 -30.38
C ASP A 834 -1.81 -34.02 -29.34
N SER A 835 -2.22 -34.45 -28.14
CA SER A 835 -2.65 -33.56 -27.04
C SER A 835 -1.54 -33.22 -26.02
N LEU A 836 -0.37 -33.84 -26.13
CA LEU A 836 0.71 -33.78 -25.14
C LEU A 836 1.20 -32.36 -24.85
N GLU A 837 1.38 -31.55 -25.90
CA GLU A 837 1.87 -30.18 -25.76
C GLU A 837 0.87 -29.30 -25.02
N GLU A 838 -0.39 -29.34 -25.42
CA GLU A 838 -1.46 -28.58 -24.78
C GLU A 838 -1.65 -28.98 -23.32
N ILE A 839 -1.66 -30.28 -23.02
CA ILE A 839 -1.72 -30.81 -21.65
C ILE A 839 -0.56 -30.27 -20.81
N ALA A 840 0.67 -30.23 -21.35
CA ALA A 840 1.82 -29.72 -20.62
C ALA A 840 1.71 -28.22 -20.29
N TYR A 841 1.23 -27.39 -21.23
CA TYR A 841 0.97 -25.96 -20.97
C TYR A 841 -0.12 -25.78 -19.92
N LEU A 842 -1.24 -26.49 -20.05
CA LEU A 842 -2.33 -26.43 -19.08
C LEU A 842 -1.91 -26.95 -17.70
N ALA A 843 -1.03 -27.95 -17.63
CA ALA A 843 -0.50 -28.48 -16.38
C ALA A 843 0.44 -27.47 -15.70
N TYR A 844 1.34 -26.83 -16.45
CA TYR A 844 2.15 -25.74 -15.92
C TYR A 844 1.29 -24.59 -15.36
N GLU A 845 0.18 -24.31 -16.03
CA GLU A 845 -0.81 -23.33 -15.61
C GLU A 845 -1.64 -23.72 -14.39
N ASP A 846 -1.58 -24.97 -13.94
CA ASP A 846 -2.32 -25.47 -12.79
C ASP A 846 -1.81 -24.88 -11.47
N GLN A 847 -2.72 -24.73 -10.49
CA GLN A 847 -2.41 -24.11 -9.19
C GLN A 847 -1.44 -24.95 -8.33
N CYS A 848 -1.24 -26.24 -8.65
CA CYS A 848 -0.29 -27.11 -7.96
C CYS A 848 1.16 -26.89 -8.45
N SER A 849 1.36 -26.48 -9.70
CA SER A 849 2.70 -26.32 -10.30
C SER A 849 3.66 -25.40 -9.54
N PRO A 850 3.22 -24.25 -8.99
CA PRO A 850 4.08 -23.37 -8.18
C PRO A 850 4.60 -23.99 -6.88
N ALA A 851 3.92 -25.00 -6.33
CA ALA A 851 4.31 -25.63 -5.07
C ALA A 851 5.33 -26.77 -5.27
N ASN A 852 5.59 -27.19 -6.51
CA ASN A 852 6.55 -28.25 -6.80
C ASN A 852 8.00 -27.85 -6.41
N PRO A 853 8.81 -28.73 -5.78
CA PRO A 853 10.16 -28.41 -5.29
C PRO A 853 11.12 -27.88 -6.36
N ARG A 854 10.87 -28.25 -7.61
CA ARG A 854 11.57 -27.80 -8.81
C ARG A 854 10.58 -27.04 -9.68
N LEU A 855 11.00 -25.98 -10.35
CA LEU A 855 10.08 -25.31 -11.28
C LEU A 855 9.73 -26.30 -12.40
N PRO A 856 8.44 -26.66 -12.58
CA PRO A 856 8.06 -27.63 -13.60
C PRO A 856 8.28 -27.03 -14.99
N MET A 857 9.17 -27.62 -15.78
CA MET A 857 9.42 -27.16 -17.16
C MET A 857 8.51 -27.91 -18.13
N ILE A 858 7.91 -27.20 -19.10
CA ILE A 858 7.01 -27.79 -20.12
C ILE A 858 7.63 -29.02 -20.80
N LYS A 859 8.89 -28.91 -21.24
CA LYS A 859 9.62 -30.02 -21.89
C LYS A 859 9.79 -31.23 -20.97
N ASP A 860 10.06 -30.99 -19.69
CA ASP A 860 10.23 -32.08 -18.72
C ASP A 860 8.87 -32.75 -18.42
N MET A 861 7.78 -32.00 -18.34
CA MET A 861 6.42 -32.57 -18.23
C MET A 861 6.05 -33.44 -19.44
N GLN A 862 6.34 -32.96 -20.66
CA GLN A 862 6.12 -33.72 -21.89
C GLN A 862 6.92 -35.04 -21.87
N GLU A 863 8.18 -34.99 -21.47
CA GLU A 863 9.04 -36.18 -21.34
C GLU A 863 8.48 -37.17 -20.31
N ILE A 864 8.08 -36.70 -19.13
CA ILE A 864 7.47 -37.54 -18.08
C ILE A 864 6.19 -38.22 -18.60
N MET A 865 5.27 -37.45 -19.18
CA MET A 865 4.02 -37.98 -19.73
C MET A 865 4.26 -38.97 -20.88
N THR A 866 5.26 -38.71 -21.72
CA THR A 866 5.65 -39.62 -22.82
C THR A 866 6.17 -40.94 -22.27
N ASN A 867 7.04 -40.92 -21.27
CA ASN A 867 7.57 -42.13 -20.65
C ASN A 867 6.46 -42.91 -19.93
N ALA A 868 5.60 -42.20 -19.19
CA ALA A 868 4.45 -42.77 -18.50
C ALA A 868 3.41 -43.42 -19.44
N TYR A 869 3.37 -43.01 -20.71
CA TYR A 869 2.53 -43.67 -21.71
C TYR A 869 2.96 -45.11 -21.98
N TYR A 870 4.27 -45.35 -22.14
CA TYR A 870 4.80 -46.69 -22.40
C TYR A 870 5.00 -47.52 -21.13
N GLY A 871 5.22 -46.87 -19.98
CA GLY A 871 5.31 -47.51 -18.67
C GLY A 871 6.73 -47.55 -18.10
N TYR A 872 6.81 -47.65 -16.78
CA TYR A 872 8.06 -47.46 -16.03
C TYR A 872 9.08 -48.58 -16.25
N ALA A 873 8.62 -49.82 -16.44
CA ALA A 873 9.48 -50.95 -16.75
C ALA A 873 10.21 -50.81 -18.11
N GLU A 874 9.56 -50.24 -19.13
CA GLU A 874 10.15 -50.01 -20.46
C GLU A 874 10.96 -48.70 -20.48
N LYS A 875 10.38 -47.64 -19.92
CA LYS A 875 10.94 -46.29 -19.88
C LYS A 875 10.82 -45.75 -18.46
N PRO A 876 11.81 -45.98 -17.57
CA PRO A 876 11.76 -45.48 -16.19
C PRO A 876 11.99 -43.96 -16.07
N GLY A 877 12.31 -43.30 -17.19
CA GLY A 877 12.64 -41.87 -17.23
C GLY A 877 14.07 -41.57 -16.76
N GLN A 878 14.61 -40.44 -17.23
CA GLN A 878 15.97 -40.03 -16.90
C GLN A 878 16.07 -39.50 -15.46
N TYR A 879 17.02 -40.04 -14.70
CA TYR A 879 17.57 -39.35 -13.52
C TYR A 879 18.61 -38.37 -14.07
N LYS A 880 18.31 -37.07 -14.05
CA LYS A 880 19.08 -36.05 -14.77
C LYS A 880 20.28 -35.54 -13.96
#